data_AF-A0AAV4WVJ3-F1
#
_entry.id   AF-A0AAV4WVJ3-F1
#
_cell.length_a   1.000
_cell.length_b   1.000
_cell.length_c   1.000
_cell.angle_alpha   90.00
_cell.angle_beta   90.00
_cell.angle_gamma   90.00
#
_symmetry.space_group_name_H-M   'P 1'
#
loop_
_entity.id
_entity.type
_entity.pdbx_description
1 polymer ?
#
loop_
_entity_poly.entity_id
_entity_poly.type
_entity_poly.pdbx_seq_one_letter_code
_entity_poly.pdbx_strand_id
1 'polypeptide(L)'
;MVVSYIIALITAPLDFIYWIKWAIASIAVYFFKKLRRKRFGLHDINAHGDPVKLGYIVPTLEKELESPFPDSHLQDAADEIFFYGVNARSECLFVRISRGCNQLADAWIYLKLADGKTYCLAETAGCQQPFEENCQSFSCGKLQMHYLSPMRRWRIFYCGMMKEVSENEKDAEEVFVKFVLLWKASSNVYDCTLDSNCDGFTSAMAKATWRVPFVPPIKSNGDAFNLYAQTGIIEGTVSVNEEQEHEVYLFGERIRNLVFPTQGKNADVGSQSTTVLGYIPEVGIHYHLTNASAPYCFKKLPIGFIVDEEGEMEIVKKLDMDMQLFAKEKTRNYVKANFNAGENYELSGNIGEPMKFRSSQGWGGFLEMAFVKFKIGSKDGIGLILSGKVQQKYQRPDRLLSSVPFPEDVPLVVKFTDEVSHFGEVSGGKGSSLGKLTQLSEKEKTFVVPKGIVVTTSAYKEFLTEEILEAVKHLENIAVSEIVKKTLLPQIVCQDIAKNLRDIYGEGFNKIKFAVRSSATGEDTEAMSAAGQMDTFLGIKSFREIFNAVKKCWASQFGHIAVEYKRRYGQVLNSPMAVVVQEMVACEVSGVLFTCDPVTNNPSVITITANYGLGETVVSGSVEPDTFTLRRKNNGQLKFDSVLCRNKSQRMIMQGSGGTVTEDIDESLRNESCLSKENAERLEICNS
;
A
#
# COMPACT_ATOMS: atom_id res chain seq x y z
N MET A 1 11.84 5.71 59.60
CA MET A 1 10.92 6.62 58.86
C MET A 1 10.46 6.05 57.54
N VAL A 2 11.33 5.77 56.56
CA VAL A 2 10.95 5.19 55.26
C VAL A 2 10.24 3.82 55.41
N VAL A 3 10.75 2.95 56.28
CA VAL A 3 10.13 1.64 56.57
C VAL A 3 8.73 1.79 57.21
N SER A 4 8.55 2.74 58.13
CA SER A 4 7.24 3.03 58.73
C SER A 4 6.23 3.60 57.74
N TYR A 5 6.69 4.44 56.79
CA TYR A 5 5.86 4.95 55.70
C TYR A 5 5.42 3.82 54.75
N ILE A 6 6.32 2.88 54.45
CA ILE A 6 6.02 1.71 53.62
C ILE A 6 5.00 0.79 54.30
N ILE A 7 5.16 0.53 55.61
CA ILE A 7 4.23 -0.30 56.38
C ILE A 7 2.84 0.35 56.45
N ALA A 8 2.76 1.66 56.74
CA ALA A 8 1.49 2.40 56.77
C ALA A 8 0.77 2.43 55.41
N LEU A 9 1.53 2.40 54.31
CA LEU A 9 1.00 2.34 52.95
C LEU A 9 0.50 0.95 52.55
N ILE A 10 1.12 -0.11 53.06
CA ILE A 10 0.69 -1.49 52.84
C ILE A 10 -0.59 -1.80 53.64
N THR A 11 -0.80 -1.15 54.79
CA THR A 11 -1.98 -1.34 55.65
C THR A 11 -3.13 -0.38 55.39
N ALA A 12 -2.98 0.57 54.46
CA ALA A 12 -4.03 1.53 54.13
C ALA A 12 -5.20 0.85 53.37
N PRO A 13 -6.46 1.29 53.59
CA PRO A 13 -7.60 0.82 52.82
C PRO A 13 -7.36 1.04 51.31
N LEU A 14 -7.77 0.08 50.47
CA LEU A 14 -7.63 0.17 49.02
C LEU A 14 -8.20 1.47 48.44
N ASP A 15 -9.29 1.96 49.03
CA ASP A 15 -9.93 3.23 48.67
C ASP A 15 -9.02 4.44 48.94
N PHE A 16 -8.27 4.43 50.05
CA PHE A 16 -7.33 5.51 50.39
C PHE A 16 -6.17 5.58 49.41
N ILE A 17 -5.60 4.43 49.04
CA ILE A 17 -4.52 4.35 48.03
C ILE A 17 -5.03 4.82 46.66
N TYR A 18 -6.26 4.44 46.28
CA TYR A 18 -6.88 4.90 45.04
C TYR A 18 -6.99 6.42 45.01
N TRP A 19 -7.51 7.06 46.05
CA TRP A 19 -7.68 8.52 46.08
C TRP A 19 -6.36 9.29 46.03
N ILE A 20 -5.30 8.78 46.67
CA ILE A 20 -3.95 9.36 46.53
C ILE A 20 -3.46 9.24 45.08
N LYS A 21 -3.56 8.05 44.49
CA LYS A 21 -3.20 7.84 43.08
C LYS A 21 -4.02 8.73 42.15
N TRP A 22 -5.32 8.90 42.44
CA TRP A 22 -6.22 9.73 41.66
C TRP A 22 -5.79 11.20 41.70
N ALA A 23 -5.47 11.74 42.88
CA ALA A 23 -5.01 13.12 43.00
C ALA A 23 -3.71 13.36 42.21
N ILE A 24 -2.75 12.45 42.32
CA ILE A 24 -1.47 12.54 41.58
C ILE A 24 -1.69 12.41 40.07
N ALA A 25 -2.51 11.44 39.64
CA ALA A 25 -2.85 11.24 38.24
C ALA A 25 -3.61 12.44 37.67
N SER A 26 -4.52 13.06 38.43
CA SER A 26 -5.30 14.21 38.00
C SER A 26 -4.39 15.39 37.62
N ILE A 27 -3.41 15.70 38.48
CA ILE A 27 -2.40 16.72 38.21
C ILE A 27 -1.60 16.37 36.95
N ALA A 28 -1.12 15.13 36.84
CA ALA A 28 -0.35 14.69 35.69
C ALA A 28 -1.14 14.75 34.37
N VAL A 29 -2.40 14.32 34.38
CA VAL A 29 -3.31 14.36 33.22
C VAL A 29 -3.60 15.80 32.80
N TYR A 30 -3.86 16.70 33.76
CA TYR A 30 -4.07 18.12 33.48
C TYR A 30 -2.88 18.74 32.76
N PHE A 31 -1.66 18.55 33.29
CA PHE A 31 -0.44 19.08 32.65
C PHE A 31 -0.16 18.40 31.30
N PHE A 32 -0.37 17.09 31.20
CA PHE A 32 -0.17 16.35 29.94
C PHE A 32 -1.04 16.91 28.81
N LYS A 33 -2.33 17.15 29.07
CA LYS A 33 -3.25 17.72 28.08
C LYS A 33 -2.94 19.18 27.76
N LYS A 34 -2.56 19.98 28.75
CA LYS A 34 -2.24 21.39 28.55
C LYS A 34 -0.94 21.62 27.76
N LEU A 35 0.04 20.73 27.92
CA LEU A 35 1.34 20.84 27.26
C LEU A 35 1.36 20.27 25.83
N ARG A 36 0.43 19.35 25.49
CA ARG A 36 0.35 18.81 24.12
C ARG A 36 -0.48 19.70 23.22
N ARG A 37 0.05 19.96 22.03
CA ARG A 37 -0.67 20.65 20.94
C ARG A 37 -1.72 19.71 20.36
N LYS A 38 -2.92 20.23 20.08
CA LYS A 38 -3.94 19.50 19.30
C LYS A 38 -3.38 19.12 17.93
N ARG A 39 -3.52 17.85 17.54
CA ARG A 39 -3.07 17.33 16.25
C ARG A 39 -4.00 17.71 15.10
N PHE A 40 -5.31 17.75 15.35
CA PHE A 40 -6.34 17.90 14.32
C PHE A 40 -7.15 19.20 14.45
N GLY A 41 -6.48 20.32 14.73
CA GLY A 41 -7.16 21.63 14.84
C GLY A 41 -7.48 22.32 13.52
N LEU A 42 -7.05 21.73 12.39
CA LEU A 42 -7.19 22.30 11.05
C LEU A 42 -8.23 21.58 10.20
N HIS A 43 -8.77 20.45 10.66
CA HIS A 43 -9.93 19.81 10.04
C HIS A 43 -11.19 20.26 10.76
N ASP A 44 -12.17 20.76 10.01
CA ASP A 44 -13.41 21.30 10.54
C ASP A 44 -14.50 21.10 9.50
N ILE A 45 -15.41 20.17 9.77
CA ILE A 45 -16.46 19.78 8.81
C ILE A 45 -17.48 20.89 8.56
N ASN A 46 -17.61 21.81 9.51
CA ASN A 46 -18.56 22.92 9.48
C ASN A 46 -17.90 24.25 9.06
N ALA A 47 -16.63 24.21 8.63
CA ALA A 47 -15.94 25.41 8.18
C ALA A 47 -16.53 25.97 6.88
N HIS A 48 -16.60 27.30 6.78
CA HIS A 48 -16.96 28.00 5.56
C HIS A 48 -15.86 29.00 5.17
N GLY A 49 -15.46 29.00 3.90
CA GLY A 49 -14.55 30.00 3.31
C GLY A 49 -13.06 29.89 3.68
N ASP A 50 -12.67 29.13 4.70
CA ASP A 50 -11.25 28.91 5.05
C ASP A 50 -10.64 27.77 4.21
N PRO A 51 -9.67 28.06 3.32
CA PRO A 51 -9.13 27.06 2.42
C PRO A 51 -8.30 25.97 3.11
N VAL A 52 -7.69 26.25 4.26
CA VAL A 52 -6.94 25.25 5.03
C VAL A 52 -7.94 24.30 5.69
N LYS A 53 -8.98 24.84 6.31
CA LYS A 53 -10.02 24.03 6.97
C LYS A 53 -10.84 23.20 6.02
N LEU A 54 -11.16 23.76 4.85
CA LEU A 54 -11.86 23.06 3.77
C LEU A 54 -10.97 22.03 3.04
N GLY A 55 -9.65 22.02 3.29
CA GLY A 55 -8.72 21.07 2.68
C GLY A 55 -8.23 21.44 1.27
N TYR A 56 -8.42 22.69 0.84
CA TYR A 56 -7.79 23.22 -0.38
C TYR A 56 -6.29 23.43 -0.18
N ILE A 57 -5.85 23.69 1.05
CA ILE A 57 -4.44 23.72 1.45
C ILE A 57 -4.22 22.64 2.50
N VAL A 58 -3.40 21.65 2.17
CA VAL A 58 -3.15 20.49 3.04
C VAL A 58 -2.01 20.81 4.02
N PRO A 59 -2.25 20.77 5.35
CA PRO A 59 -1.20 20.94 6.34
C PRO A 59 -0.20 19.78 6.31
N THR A 60 1.09 20.07 6.49
CA THR A 60 2.16 19.05 6.51
C THR A 60 1.89 17.95 7.52
N LEU A 61 1.43 18.30 8.73
CA LEU A 61 1.14 17.32 9.79
C LEU A 61 -0.01 16.37 9.40
N GLU A 62 -1.07 16.86 8.75
CA GLU A 62 -2.18 15.99 8.31
C GLU A 62 -1.69 15.00 7.25
N LYS A 63 -0.88 15.49 6.30
CA LYS A 63 -0.23 14.65 5.30
C LYS A 63 0.66 13.59 5.96
N GLU A 64 1.52 13.97 6.90
CA GLU A 64 2.42 13.04 7.61
C GLU A 64 1.65 11.96 8.39
N LEU A 65 0.55 12.32 9.05
CA LEU A 65 -0.24 11.37 9.86
C LEU A 65 -1.05 10.38 9.02
N GLU A 66 -1.50 10.79 7.83
CA GLU A 66 -2.26 9.94 6.90
C GLU A 66 -1.35 9.19 5.93
N SER A 67 -0.08 9.59 5.81
CA SER A 67 0.90 8.86 5.01
C SER A 67 1.37 7.59 5.71
N PRO A 68 1.73 6.55 4.95
CA PRO A 68 2.44 5.41 5.49
C PRO A 68 3.76 5.87 6.13
N PHE A 69 4.12 5.35 7.29
CA PHE A 69 5.40 5.67 7.93
C PHE A 69 6.60 5.00 7.25
N PRO A 70 7.82 5.59 7.36
CA PRO A 70 9.04 5.02 6.79
C PRO A 70 9.44 3.72 7.48
N ASP A 71 10.25 2.90 6.80
CA ASP A 71 10.73 1.61 7.32
C ASP A 71 11.47 1.71 8.65
N SER A 72 12.10 2.86 8.95
CA SER A 72 12.73 3.13 10.25
C SER A 72 11.73 3.12 11.41
N HIS A 73 10.50 3.58 11.17
CA HIS A 73 9.40 3.51 12.14
C HIS A 73 8.93 2.06 12.33
N LEU A 74 8.87 1.30 11.22
CA LEU A 74 8.35 -0.07 11.20
C LEU A 74 9.23 -1.09 11.94
N GLN A 75 10.46 -0.71 12.32
CA GLN A 75 11.34 -1.56 13.13
C GLN A 75 10.82 -1.78 14.55
N ASP A 76 10.13 -0.78 15.09
CA ASP A 76 9.75 -0.74 16.50
C ASP A 76 8.23 -0.62 16.69
N ALA A 77 7.45 -0.28 15.65
CA ALA A 77 6.00 -0.13 15.69
C ALA A 77 5.32 -0.63 14.41
N ALA A 78 4.03 -0.94 14.48
CA ALA A 78 3.21 -1.15 13.29
C ALA A 78 2.52 0.13 12.87
N ASP A 79 2.24 0.23 11.57
CA ASP A 79 1.51 1.33 10.97
C ASP A 79 0.22 0.78 10.36
N GLU A 80 -0.90 1.05 11.03
CA GLU A 80 -2.17 0.39 10.76
C GLU A 80 -3.26 1.40 10.36
N ILE A 81 -4.02 1.03 9.34
CA ILE A 81 -5.21 1.71 8.87
C ILE A 81 -6.31 0.70 8.63
N PHE A 82 -7.54 1.03 9.03
CA PHE A 82 -8.69 0.26 8.61
C PHE A 82 -9.93 1.13 8.44
N PHE A 83 -10.83 0.61 7.62
CA PHE A 83 -12.16 1.17 7.38
C PHE A 83 -13.20 0.12 7.67
N TYR A 84 -14.32 0.54 8.22
CA TYR A 84 -15.52 -0.27 8.25
C TYR A 84 -16.71 0.54 7.74
N GLY A 85 -17.72 -0.15 7.23
CA GLY A 85 -19.00 0.44 6.89
C GLY A 85 -20.12 -0.59 6.94
N VAL A 86 -21.30 -0.17 7.36
CA VAL A 86 -22.54 -0.97 7.39
C VAL A 86 -23.72 -0.17 6.84
N ASN A 87 -24.81 -0.84 6.47
CA ASN A 87 -26.07 -0.17 6.17
C ASN A 87 -27.30 -0.96 6.64
N ALA A 88 -28.49 -0.38 6.41
CA ALA A 88 -29.77 -0.97 6.80
C ALA A 88 -30.06 -2.34 6.16
N ARG A 89 -29.44 -2.66 5.02
CA ARG A 89 -29.55 -3.96 4.34
C ARG A 89 -28.63 -5.03 4.95
N SER A 90 -27.92 -4.71 6.05
CA SER A 90 -26.89 -5.57 6.65
C SER A 90 -25.72 -5.87 5.71
N GLU A 91 -25.51 -5.03 4.69
CA GLU A 91 -24.26 -5.02 3.93
C GLU A 91 -23.15 -4.51 4.83
N CYS A 92 -21.95 -5.04 4.64
CA CYS A 92 -20.81 -4.66 5.44
C CYS A 92 -19.52 -4.73 4.65
N LEU A 93 -18.65 -3.77 4.93
CA LEU A 93 -17.24 -3.81 4.56
C LEU A 93 -16.40 -3.64 5.82
N PHE A 94 -15.36 -4.45 5.95
CA PHE A 94 -14.24 -4.20 6.83
C PHE A 94 -12.95 -4.44 6.04
N VAL A 95 -12.10 -3.43 5.93
CA VAL A 95 -10.80 -3.53 5.24
C VAL A 95 -9.71 -2.98 6.14
N ARG A 96 -8.59 -3.69 6.24
CA ARG A 96 -7.46 -3.34 7.11
C ARG A 96 -6.15 -3.59 6.40
N ILE A 97 -5.19 -2.67 6.55
CA ILE A 97 -3.77 -2.90 6.27
C ILE A 97 -2.97 -2.60 7.54
N SER A 98 -2.11 -3.53 7.94
CA SER A 98 -1.14 -3.35 9.03
C SER A 98 0.26 -3.59 8.49
N ARG A 99 1.09 -2.55 8.47
CA ARG A 99 2.48 -2.59 7.97
C ARG A 99 3.44 -2.87 9.12
N GLY A 100 4.44 -3.70 8.88
CA GLY A 100 5.52 -3.99 9.81
C GLY A 100 6.89 -3.96 9.15
N CYS A 101 7.92 -4.39 9.87
CA CYS A 101 9.31 -4.39 9.41
C CYS A 101 9.53 -5.28 8.17
N ASN A 102 10.68 -5.12 7.51
CA ASN A 102 11.13 -5.99 6.41
C ASN A 102 10.16 -6.04 5.22
N GLN A 103 9.47 -4.92 4.93
CA GLN A 103 8.48 -4.83 3.84
C GLN A 103 7.33 -5.84 3.96
N LEU A 104 7.04 -6.34 5.16
CA LEU A 104 5.90 -7.20 5.42
C LEU A 104 4.68 -6.37 5.82
N ALA A 105 3.52 -6.79 5.35
CA ALA A 105 2.23 -6.24 5.76
C ALA A 105 1.18 -7.35 5.84
N ASP A 106 0.17 -7.13 6.67
CA ASP A 106 -1.04 -7.95 6.74
C ASP A 106 -2.20 -7.17 6.14
N ALA A 107 -2.99 -7.79 5.26
CA ALA A 107 -4.25 -7.23 4.75
C ALA A 107 -5.45 -8.11 5.13
N TRP A 108 -6.54 -7.49 5.56
CA TRP A 108 -7.83 -8.17 5.73
C TRP A 108 -8.92 -7.47 4.94
N ILE A 109 -9.80 -8.28 4.37
CA ILE A 109 -11.03 -7.85 3.71
C ILE A 109 -12.12 -8.78 4.16
N TYR A 110 -13.19 -8.20 4.70
CA TYR A 110 -14.47 -8.84 4.90
C TYR A 110 -15.52 -8.00 4.17
N LEU A 111 -16.25 -8.62 3.27
CA LEU A 111 -17.31 -8.01 2.51
C LEU A 111 -18.57 -8.88 2.63
N LYS A 112 -19.69 -8.29 3.02
CA LYS A 112 -21.01 -8.92 3.00
C LYS A 112 -21.94 -8.10 2.13
N LEU A 113 -22.55 -8.75 1.13
CA LEU A 113 -23.51 -8.13 0.23
C LEU A 113 -24.95 -8.40 0.67
N ALA A 114 -25.91 -7.72 0.04
CA ALA A 114 -27.31 -7.75 0.42
C ALA A 114 -27.98 -9.13 0.20
N ASP A 115 -27.39 -9.98 -0.63
CA ASP A 115 -27.80 -11.37 -0.83
C ASP A 115 -27.41 -12.30 0.34
N GLY A 116 -26.67 -11.79 1.32
CA GLY A 116 -26.19 -12.52 2.49
C GLY A 116 -24.85 -13.23 2.28
N LYS A 117 -24.32 -13.26 1.05
CA LYS A 117 -23.02 -13.87 0.76
C LYS A 117 -21.89 -13.07 1.37
N THR A 118 -20.87 -13.78 1.82
CA THR A 118 -19.69 -13.17 2.46
C THR A 118 -18.43 -13.53 1.69
N TYR A 119 -17.59 -12.53 1.49
CA TYR A 119 -16.33 -12.64 0.76
C TYR A 119 -15.20 -12.26 1.71
N CYS A 120 -14.31 -13.20 1.95
CA CYS A 120 -13.18 -13.01 2.85
C CYS A 120 -11.85 -13.19 2.10
N LEU A 121 -10.90 -12.29 2.35
CA LEU A 121 -9.53 -12.53 1.93
C LEU A 121 -8.92 -13.57 2.85
N ALA A 122 -8.54 -14.74 2.31
CA ALA A 122 -7.80 -15.74 3.08
C ALA A 122 -6.48 -15.11 3.56
N GLU A 123 -6.14 -15.29 4.85
CA GLU A 123 -5.01 -14.64 5.55
C GLU A 123 -3.80 -14.35 4.63
N THR A 124 -3.51 -13.07 4.41
CA THR A 124 -2.43 -12.60 3.52
C THR A 124 -1.44 -11.77 4.31
N ALA A 125 -0.43 -12.46 4.85
CA ALA A 125 0.88 -11.82 4.99
C ALA A 125 1.42 -11.62 3.57
N GLY A 126 1.65 -10.37 3.18
CA GLY A 126 2.13 -10.00 1.86
C GLY A 126 3.31 -9.05 1.93
N CYS A 127 3.95 -8.82 0.78
CA CYS A 127 4.89 -7.72 0.64
C CYS A 127 4.11 -6.43 0.40
N GLN A 128 4.44 -5.39 1.16
CA GLN A 128 4.04 -4.02 0.85
C GLN A 128 5.01 -3.41 -0.16
N GLN A 129 4.60 -2.34 -0.83
CA GLN A 129 5.54 -1.53 -1.57
C GLN A 129 6.58 -0.91 -0.62
N PRO A 130 7.85 -0.79 -1.04
CA PRO A 130 8.84 -0.01 -0.30
C PRO A 130 8.33 1.41 -0.04
N PHE A 131 8.65 1.96 1.13
CA PHE A 131 8.35 3.35 1.41
C PHE A 131 9.20 4.26 0.50
N GLU A 132 8.52 5.05 -0.35
CA GLU A 132 9.12 6.14 -1.12
C GLU A 132 8.83 7.49 -0.45
N GLU A 133 9.76 8.44 -0.52
CA GLU A 133 9.53 9.79 0.00
C GLU A 133 8.32 10.42 -0.71
N ASN A 134 7.24 10.68 0.06
CA ASN A 134 5.89 11.10 -0.39
C ASN A 134 4.89 10.00 -0.77
N CYS A 135 5.07 8.77 -0.29
CA CYS A 135 4.07 7.72 -0.43
C CYS A 135 2.70 8.17 0.13
N GLN A 136 1.63 7.98 -0.67
CA GLN A 136 0.26 8.37 -0.31
C GLN A 136 -0.67 7.16 -0.11
N SER A 137 -0.13 5.95 -0.22
CA SER A 137 -0.90 4.72 -0.36
C SER A 137 -0.42 3.64 0.59
N PHE A 138 -1.37 3.01 1.27
CA PHE A 138 -1.15 1.74 1.94
C PHE A 138 -1.41 0.64 0.93
N SER A 139 -0.47 -0.28 0.76
CA SER A 139 -0.62 -1.42 -0.12
C SER A 139 -0.20 -2.71 0.57
N CYS A 140 -0.97 -3.77 0.33
CA CYS A 140 -0.60 -5.12 0.72
C CYS A 140 -1.29 -6.11 -0.23
N GLY A 141 -0.48 -6.81 -1.03
CA GLY A 141 -0.99 -7.64 -2.12
C GLY A 141 -1.78 -6.82 -3.14
N LYS A 142 -3.06 -7.16 -3.33
CA LYS A 142 -3.97 -6.49 -4.27
C LYS A 142 -4.90 -5.46 -3.61
N LEU A 143 -4.78 -5.25 -2.30
CA LEU A 143 -5.52 -4.23 -1.56
C LEU A 143 -4.69 -2.94 -1.51
N GLN A 144 -5.32 -1.83 -1.89
CA GLN A 144 -4.71 -0.51 -1.85
C GLN A 144 -5.66 0.50 -1.20
N MET A 145 -5.11 1.39 -0.38
CA MET A 145 -5.83 2.49 0.25
C MET A 145 -5.04 3.77 0.04
N HIS A 146 -5.58 4.68 -0.75
CA HIS A 146 -4.93 5.95 -1.13
C HIS A 146 -5.67 7.10 -0.46
N TYR A 147 -4.99 7.96 0.30
CA TYR A 147 -5.64 9.20 0.69
C TYR A 147 -5.65 10.14 -0.51
N LEU A 148 -6.83 10.64 -0.87
CA LEU A 148 -6.98 11.66 -1.92
C LEU A 148 -6.87 13.07 -1.33
N SER A 149 -7.25 13.20 -0.06
CA SER A 149 -7.13 14.41 0.73
C SER A 149 -7.06 13.99 2.20
N PRO A 150 -5.96 14.27 2.91
CA PRO A 150 -5.81 13.88 4.32
C PRO A 150 -7.03 14.27 5.17
N MET A 151 -7.44 13.37 6.07
CA MET A 151 -8.60 13.49 6.97
C MET A 151 -9.97 13.67 6.29
N ARG A 152 -10.04 13.60 4.95
CA ARG A 152 -11.25 13.99 4.21
C ARG A 152 -11.71 12.92 3.26
N ARG A 153 -10.81 12.40 2.42
CA ARG A 153 -11.17 11.49 1.33
C ARG A 153 -10.12 10.43 1.10
N TRP A 154 -10.60 9.21 0.92
CA TRP A 154 -9.79 8.03 0.70
C TRP A 154 -10.37 7.18 -0.42
N ARG A 155 -9.52 6.65 -1.29
CA ARG A 155 -9.88 5.63 -2.27
C ARG A 155 -9.42 4.28 -1.75
N ILE A 156 -10.32 3.31 -1.72
CA ILE A 156 -10.06 1.94 -1.30
C ILE A 156 -10.30 1.06 -2.52
N PHE A 157 -9.29 0.31 -2.94
CA PHE A 157 -9.32 -0.51 -4.13
C PHE A 157 -8.87 -1.92 -3.82
N TYR A 158 -9.60 -2.90 -4.33
CA TYR A 158 -9.19 -4.29 -4.35
C TYR A 158 -9.54 -4.93 -5.68
N CYS A 159 -8.66 -5.81 -6.15
CA CYS A 159 -8.90 -6.59 -7.35
C CYS A 159 -8.13 -7.92 -7.27
N GLY A 160 -8.82 -8.99 -6.86
CA GLY A 160 -8.19 -10.28 -6.66
C GLY A 160 -9.14 -11.38 -6.18
N MET A 161 -8.60 -12.57 -5.93
CA MET A 161 -9.38 -13.72 -5.49
C MET A 161 -9.78 -13.61 -4.01
N MET A 162 -10.99 -14.01 -3.68
CA MET A 162 -11.49 -14.11 -2.30
C MET A 162 -12.22 -15.44 -2.11
N LYS A 163 -12.39 -15.85 -0.86
CA LYS A 163 -13.23 -16.99 -0.50
C LYS A 163 -14.65 -16.51 -0.29
N GLU A 164 -15.58 -17.02 -1.10
CA GLU A 164 -17.00 -16.92 -0.83
C GLU A 164 -17.37 -17.93 0.26
N VAL A 165 -18.03 -17.47 1.31
CA VAL A 165 -18.60 -18.31 2.35
C VAL A 165 -20.10 -18.04 2.39
N SER A 166 -20.87 -19.05 2.00
CA SER A 166 -22.32 -19.07 2.13
C SER A 166 -22.70 -19.50 3.54
N GLU A 167 -23.72 -18.88 4.14
CA GLU A 167 -24.23 -19.25 5.48
C GLU A 167 -24.70 -20.72 5.56
N ASN A 168 -24.91 -21.39 4.42
CA ASN A 168 -25.46 -22.74 4.32
C ASN A 168 -24.51 -23.82 3.75
N GLU A 169 -23.32 -23.45 3.26
CA GLU A 169 -22.40 -24.40 2.61
C GLU A 169 -21.05 -24.47 3.34
N LYS A 170 -20.55 -25.69 3.55
CA LYS A 170 -19.27 -25.93 4.24
C LYS A 170 -18.05 -25.72 3.33
N ASP A 171 -18.27 -25.67 2.02
CA ASP A 171 -17.20 -25.52 1.04
C ASP A 171 -17.12 -24.04 0.64
N ALA A 172 -15.98 -23.41 0.91
CA ALA A 172 -15.71 -22.05 0.48
C ALA A 172 -15.26 -22.08 -0.99
N GLU A 173 -16.04 -21.47 -1.89
CA GLU A 173 -15.66 -21.32 -3.29
C GLU A 173 -14.71 -20.12 -3.47
N GLU A 174 -13.77 -20.23 -4.40
CA GLU A 174 -12.87 -19.13 -4.74
C GLU A 174 -13.45 -18.31 -5.87
N VAL A 175 -13.65 -17.02 -5.61
CA VAL A 175 -14.29 -16.09 -6.54
C VAL A 175 -13.41 -14.87 -6.78
N PHE A 176 -13.48 -14.31 -7.98
CA PHE A 176 -12.78 -13.08 -8.30
C PHE A 176 -13.61 -11.89 -7.82
N VAL A 177 -13.06 -11.05 -6.95
CA VAL A 177 -13.75 -9.87 -6.42
C VAL A 177 -12.97 -8.63 -6.79
N LYS A 178 -13.68 -7.61 -7.25
CA LYS A 178 -13.15 -6.28 -7.50
C LYS A 178 -14.05 -5.26 -6.84
N PHE A 179 -13.47 -4.29 -6.15
CA PHE A 179 -14.20 -3.12 -5.69
C PHE A 179 -13.37 -1.85 -5.79
N VAL A 180 -14.05 -0.75 -6.10
CA VAL A 180 -13.50 0.60 -6.11
C VAL A 180 -14.41 1.46 -5.26
N LEU A 181 -13.93 1.84 -4.09
CA LEU A 181 -14.72 2.54 -3.08
C LEU A 181 -14.08 3.87 -2.72
N LEU A 182 -14.92 4.85 -2.42
CA LEU A 182 -14.55 6.16 -1.94
C LEU A 182 -15.09 6.31 -0.52
N TRP A 183 -14.19 6.54 0.43
CA TRP A 183 -14.55 6.97 1.78
C TRP A 183 -14.48 8.49 1.87
N LYS A 184 -15.52 9.11 2.44
CA LYS A 184 -15.62 10.55 2.70
C LYS A 184 -15.91 10.78 4.18
N ALA A 185 -15.16 11.68 4.81
CA ALA A 185 -15.39 12.06 6.20
C ALA A 185 -16.79 12.70 6.38
N SER A 186 -17.48 12.31 7.46
CA SER A 186 -18.75 12.88 7.91
C SER A 186 -18.69 13.47 9.32
N SER A 187 -17.50 13.54 9.92
CA SER A 187 -17.28 14.21 11.22
C SER A 187 -15.89 14.82 11.34
N ASN A 188 -15.69 15.52 12.46
CA ASN A 188 -14.36 15.90 12.93
C ASN A 188 -13.56 14.68 13.41
N VAL A 189 -12.24 14.85 13.55
CA VAL A 189 -11.35 13.76 13.96
C VAL A 189 -11.37 13.62 15.49
N TYR A 190 -11.63 12.41 15.98
CA TYR A 190 -11.46 12.06 17.40
C TYR A 190 -10.03 11.58 17.67
N ASP A 191 -9.29 12.31 18.50
CA ASP A 191 -7.94 11.94 18.96
C ASP A 191 -7.98 11.28 20.33
N CYS A 192 -7.79 9.97 20.42
CA CYS A 192 -7.80 9.25 21.71
C CYS A 192 -6.79 9.80 22.73
N THR A 193 -5.68 10.38 22.26
CA THR A 193 -4.63 10.88 23.15
C THR A 193 -5.00 12.19 23.83
N LEU A 194 -5.88 13.00 23.23
CA LEU A 194 -6.22 14.36 23.70
C LEU A 194 -7.69 14.55 24.01
N ASP A 195 -8.59 13.90 23.28
CA ASP A 195 -10.03 14.11 23.38
C ASP A 195 -10.70 13.18 24.40
N SER A 196 -9.98 12.18 24.94
CA SER A 196 -10.48 11.30 26.01
C SER A 196 -10.93 12.07 27.26
N ASN A 197 -11.98 11.63 27.94
CA ASN A 197 -12.47 12.33 29.14
C ASN A 197 -11.41 12.35 30.27
N CYS A 198 -11.14 13.53 30.84
CA CYS A 198 -10.10 13.71 31.87
C CYS A 198 -10.34 12.88 33.14
N ASP A 199 -11.58 12.82 33.64
CA ASP A 199 -11.92 12.12 34.87
C ASP A 199 -11.90 10.61 34.67
N GLY A 200 -12.44 10.13 33.55
CA GLY A 200 -12.37 8.74 33.11
C GLY A 200 -10.92 8.29 32.96
N PHE A 201 -10.09 9.11 32.31
CA PHE A 201 -8.67 8.84 32.13
C PHE A 201 -7.90 8.81 33.44
N THR A 202 -8.12 9.79 34.30
CA THR A 202 -7.52 9.86 35.66
C THR A 202 -7.91 8.63 36.48
N SER A 203 -9.19 8.27 36.47
CA SER A 203 -9.71 7.12 37.22
C SER A 203 -9.15 5.79 36.69
N ALA A 204 -9.05 5.63 35.37
CA ALA A 204 -8.49 4.43 34.75
C ALA A 204 -6.99 4.28 35.07
N MET A 205 -6.24 5.38 35.08
CA MET A 205 -4.83 5.41 35.46
C MET A 205 -4.62 5.11 36.95
N ALA A 206 -5.45 5.68 37.83
CA ALA A 206 -5.38 5.43 39.27
C ALA A 206 -5.67 3.96 39.62
N LYS A 207 -6.53 3.28 38.84
CA LYS A 207 -6.82 1.84 38.95
C LYS A 207 -5.69 0.94 38.44
N ALA A 208 -4.71 1.47 37.71
CA ALA A 208 -3.60 0.69 37.19
C ALA A 208 -2.51 0.43 38.22
N THR A 209 -1.70 -0.60 37.94
CA THR A 209 -0.48 -0.86 38.68
C THR A 209 0.63 0.05 38.16
N TRP A 210 1.15 0.93 39.00
CA TRP A 210 2.24 1.84 38.63
C TRP A 210 3.57 1.14 38.83
N ARG A 211 4.45 1.15 37.82
CA ARG A 211 5.78 0.52 37.89
C ARG A 211 6.66 1.15 38.98
N VAL A 212 6.52 2.46 39.18
CA VAL A 212 7.16 3.19 40.26
C VAL A 212 6.04 3.73 41.16
N PRO A 213 6.10 3.48 42.49
CA PRO A 213 5.10 4.00 43.42
C PRO A 213 4.94 5.52 43.26
N PHE A 214 3.69 5.96 43.18
CA PHE A 214 3.33 7.37 43.06
C PHE A 214 3.83 8.13 41.82
N VAL A 215 4.38 7.45 40.81
CA VAL A 215 4.71 8.04 39.52
C VAL A 215 3.70 7.55 38.46
N PRO A 216 2.80 8.43 37.98
CA PRO A 216 1.80 8.04 37.00
C PRO A 216 2.43 7.74 35.62
N PRO A 217 2.00 6.68 34.92
CA PRO A 217 2.56 6.24 33.63
C PRO A 217 2.08 7.11 32.44
N ILE A 218 2.12 8.44 32.57
CA ILE A 218 1.46 9.39 31.66
C ILE A 218 2.05 9.37 30.24
N LYS A 219 3.38 9.21 30.10
CA LYS A 219 4.05 9.13 28.78
C LYS A 219 3.73 7.81 28.08
N SER A 220 3.93 6.69 28.78
CA SER A 220 3.63 5.36 28.27
C SER A 220 2.16 5.19 27.85
N ASN A 221 1.24 5.94 28.45
CA ASN A 221 -0.15 5.96 28.00
C ASN A 221 -0.34 6.58 26.61
N GLY A 222 0.24 7.77 26.37
CA GLY A 222 0.12 8.46 25.09
C GLY A 222 0.69 7.64 23.93
N ASP A 223 1.64 6.77 24.24
CA ASP A 223 2.29 5.85 23.29
C ASP A 223 1.46 4.56 23.11
N ALA A 224 0.88 4.02 24.19
CA ALA A 224 0.08 2.79 24.18
C ALA A 224 -1.29 2.91 23.50
N PHE A 225 -1.84 4.13 23.37
CA PHE A 225 -3.14 4.40 22.73
C PHE A 225 -3.08 5.59 21.77
N ASN A 226 -2.07 5.60 20.90
CA ASN A 226 -1.94 6.58 19.82
C ASN A 226 -2.81 6.21 18.63
N LEU A 227 -4.12 6.42 18.73
CA LEU A 227 -5.06 6.18 17.65
C LEU A 227 -6.01 7.36 17.47
N TYR A 228 -6.53 7.50 16.26
CA TYR A 228 -7.55 8.49 15.96
C TYR A 228 -8.56 7.94 14.97
N ALA A 229 -9.81 8.37 15.12
CA ALA A 229 -10.95 7.83 14.40
C ALA A 229 -11.79 8.97 13.81
N GLN A 230 -12.54 8.64 12.76
CA GLN A 230 -13.41 9.59 12.08
C GLN A 230 -14.54 8.83 11.39
N THR A 231 -15.77 9.31 11.58
CA THR A 231 -16.92 8.73 10.85
C THR A 231 -16.90 9.17 9.39
N GLY A 232 -17.52 8.37 8.55
CA GLY A 232 -17.64 8.67 7.14
C GLY A 232 -18.58 7.73 6.41
N ILE A 233 -18.71 8.02 5.12
CA ILE A 233 -19.54 7.29 4.17
C ILE A 233 -18.61 6.59 3.19
N ILE A 234 -18.86 5.31 2.93
CA ILE A 234 -18.21 4.52 1.89
C ILE A 234 -19.20 4.32 0.75
N GLU A 235 -18.85 4.78 -0.44
CA GLU A 235 -19.65 4.60 -1.65
C GLU A 235 -18.80 4.08 -2.80
N GLY A 236 -19.38 3.29 -3.70
CA GLY A 236 -18.69 2.82 -4.90
C GLY A 236 -19.28 1.54 -5.44
N THR A 237 -18.48 0.79 -6.20
CA THR A 237 -18.94 -0.43 -6.87
C THR A 237 -18.15 -1.66 -6.45
N VAL A 238 -18.85 -2.79 -6.47
CA VAL A 238 -18.33 -4.14 -6.20
C VAL A 238 -18.78 -5.06 -7.33
N SER A 239 -17.89 -5.88 -7.87
CA SER A 239 -18.21 -6.94 -8.82
C SER A 239 -17.62 -8.27 -8.34
N VAL A 240 -18.37 -9.35 -8.52
CA VAL A 240 -17.94 -10.73 -8.23
C VAL A 240 -17.96 -11.52 -9.54
N ASN A 241 -16.91 -12.28 -9.83
CA ASN A 241 -16.74 -13.09 -11.04
C ASN A 241 -17.00 -12.35 -12.37
N GLU A 242 -16.65 -11.05 -12.41
CA GLU A 242 -16.87 -10.19 -13.58
C GLU A 242 -18.36 -10.04 -13.97
N GLU A 243 -19.27 -10.34 -13.04
CA GLU A 243 -20.69 -10.05 -13.17
C GLU A 243 -20.97 -8.54 -13.03
N GLN A 244 -22.24 -8.16 -13.18
CA GLN A 244 -22.67 -6.76 -13.14
C GLN A 244 -22.23 -6.07 -11.84
N GLU A 245 -21.72 -4.85 -11.96
CA GLU A 245 -21.30 -4.05 -10.81
C GLU A 245 -22.48 -3.71 -9.89
N HIS A 246 -22.31 -3.97 -8.60
CA HIS A 246 -23.24 -3.65 -7.51
C HIS A 246 -22.80 -2.37 -6.81
N GLU A 247 -23.69 -1.38 -6.73
CA GLU A 247 -23.45 -0.17 -5.96
C GLU A 247 -23.62 -0.43 -4.45
N VAL A 248 -22.62 0.00 -3.68
CA VAL A 248 -22.63 -0.05 -2.23
C VAL A 248 -22.61 1.36 -1.67
N TYR A 249 -23.39 1.56 -0.61
CA TYR A 249 -23.44 2.80 0.16
C TYR A 249 -23.52 2.43 1.64
N LEU A 250 -22.44 2.69 2.37
CA LEU A 250 -22.22 2.23 3.74
C LEU A 250 -21.82 3.39 4.65
N PHE A 251 -22.23 3.30 5.91
CA PHE A 251 -21.92 4.25 6.98
C PHE A 251 -20.96 3.60 7.97
N GLY A 252 -19.87 4.26 8.32
CA GLY A 252 -18.93 3.72 9.29
C GLY A 252 -17.78 4.65 9.60
N GLU A 253 -16.57 4.11 9.78
CA GLU A 253 -15.42 4.88 10.24
C GLU A 253 -14.13 4.50 9.51
N ARG A 254 -13.22 5.47 9.47
CA ARG A 254 -11.79 5.26 9.28
C ARG A 254 -11.11 5.36 10.63
N ILE A 255 -10.23 4.40 10.92
CA ILE A 255 -9.42 4.39 12.12
C ILE A 255 -7.95 4.24 11.73
N ARG A 256 -7.11 5.14 12.24
CA ARG A 256 -5.64 5.05 12.14
C ARG A 256 -5.07 4.72 13.49
N ASN A 257 -4.23 3.69 13.52
CA ASN A 257 -3.58 3.21 14.71
C ASN A 257 -2.06 3.34 14.53
N LEU A 258 -1.48 4.22 15.35
CA LEU A 258 -0.06 4.58 15.35
C LEU A 258 0.62 4.12 16.66
N VAL A 259 0.06 3.09 17.31
CA VAL A 259 0.52 2.64 18.63
C VAL A 259 1.99 2.26 18.57
N PHE A 260 2.75 2.87 19.47
CA PHE A 260 4.14 2.52 19.74
C PHE A 260 4.12 1.35 20.74
N PRO A 261 4.66 0.17 20.40
CA PRO A 261 5.05 -0.82 21.39
C PRO A 261 6.04 -0.14 22.32
N THR A 262 5.55 0.29 23.48
CA THR A 262 6.23 1.30 24.29
C THR A 262 7.69 0.91 24.56
N GLN A 263 8.59 1.85 24.28
CA GLN A 263 10.02 1.72 24.56
C GLN A 263 10.24 1.21 25.99
N GLY A 264 10.60 -0.06 26.13
CA GLY A 264 11.00 -0.64 27.40
C GLY A 264 10.46 -2.03 27.67
N LYS A 265 11.13 -3.04 27.09
CA LYS A 265 11.27 -4.46 27.52
C LYS A 265 10.05 -5.26 28.02
N ASN A 266 8.85 -4.71 28.21
CA ASN A 266 7.76 -5.33 28.98
C ASN A 266 6.37 -4.70 28.81
N ALA A 267 6.13 -3.88 27.80
CA ALA A 267 4.80 -3.33 27.62
C ALA A 267 3.93 -4.16 26.67
N ASP A 268 2.63 -4.05 26.87
CA ASP A 268 1.53 -4.58 26.04
C ASP A 268 1.09 -6.03 26.22
N VAL A 269 1.89 -6.95 26.78
CA VAL A 269 1.34 -8.29 27.10
C VAL A 269 0.25 -8.19 28.16
N GLY A 270 -0.96 -8.66 27.81
CA GLY A 270 -2.14 -8.58 28.65
C GLY A 270 -3.01 -7.35 28.38
N SER A 271 -2.58 -6.44 27.49
CA SER A 271 -3.45 -5.37 27.00
C SER A 271 -4.64 -5.95 26.26
N GLN A 272 -5.81 -5.38 26.48
CA GLN A 272 -7.07 -5.83 25.89
C GLN A 272 -7.97 -4.64 25.60
N SER A 273 -8.74 -4.74 24.53
CA SER A 273 -9.75 -3.76 24.14
C SER A 273 -11.00 -4.46 23.67
N THR A 274 -12.15 -3.84 23.93
CA THR A 274 -13.42 -4.19 23.31
C THR A 274 -14.02 -2.90 22.79
N THR A 275 -14.36 -2.89 21.51
CA THR A 275 -14.90 -1.75 20.78
C THR A 275 -16.21 -2.17 20.13
N VAL A 276 -17.26 -1.38 20.34
CA VAL A 276 -18.53 -1.45 19.61
C VAL A 276 -18.55 -0.26 18.65
N LEU A 277 -18.63 -0.55 17.36
CA LEU A 277 -18.76 0.41 16.28
C LEU A 277 -20.16 0.25 15.71
N GLY A 278 -20.99 1.29 15.72
CA GLY A 278 -22.42 1.15 15.43
C GLY A 278 -23.01 2.34 14.69
N TYR A 279 -24.07 2.06 13.95
CA TYR A 279 -24.88 3.05 13.24
C TYR A 279 -26.36 2.75 13.47
N ILE A 280 -27.17 3.78 13.72
CA ILE A 280 -28.63 3.69 13.83
C ILE A 280 -29.24 4.35 12.58
N PRO A 281 -29.68 3.56 11.57
CA PRO A 281 -30.16 4.10 10.30
C PRO A 281 -31.37 5.03 10.41
N GLU A 282 -32.24 4.79 11.40
CA GLU A 282 -33.47 5.59 11.59
C GLU A 282 -33.18 7.07 11.85
N VAL A 283 -32.07 7.37 12.52
CA VAL A 283 -31.73 8.74 12.99
C VAL A 283 -30.33 9.18 12.61
N GLY A 284 -29.62 8.42 11.79
CA GLY A 284 -28.29 8.81 11.31
C GLY A 284 -27.18 8.86 12.37
N ILE A 285 -27.38 8.31 13.56
CA ILE A 285 -26.42 8.45 14.67
C ILE A 285 -25.36 7.34 14.63
N HIS A 286 -24.09 7.74 14.75
CA HIS A 286 -22.93 6.85 14.88
C HIS A 286 -22.48 6.71 16.34
N TYR A 287 -21.98 5.52 16.69
CA TYR A 287 -21.46 5.22 18.02
C TYR A 287 -20.10 4.52 17.92
N HIS A 288 -19.10 5.08 18.58
CA HIS A 288 -17.82 4.45 18.84
C HIS A 288 -17.67 4.27 20.35
N LEU A 289 -17.74 3.04 20.84
CA LEU A 289 -17.63 2.73 22.28
C LEU A 289 -16.49 1.76 22.52
N THR A 290 -15.40 2.23 23.13
CA THR A 290 -14.23 1.40 23.45
C THR A 290 -13.95 1.41 24.94
N ASN A 291 -13.88 0.23 25.53
CA ASN A 291 -13.15 0.06 26.78
C ASN A 291 -11.78 -0.56 26.47
N ALA A 292 -10.75 0.00 27.09
CA ALA A 292 -9.37 -0.47 26.94
C ALA A 292 -8.71 -0.72 28.29
N SER A 293 -7.79 -1.66 28.36
CA SER A 293 -6.94 -1.88 29.53
C SER A 293 -5.52 -2.23 29.08
N ALA A 294 -4.55 -1.59 29.70
CA ALA A 294 -3.13 -1.90 29.56
C ALA A 294 -2.55 -2.09 30.98
N PRO A 295 -2.01 -3.28 31.33
CA PRO A 295 -1.73 -3.68 32.72
C PRO A 295 -0.96 -2.66 33.58
N TYR A 296 -0.09 -1.84 32.96
CA TYR A 296 0.77 -0.87 33.63
C TYR A 296 0.44 0.59 33.33
N CYS A 297 -0.61 0.87 32.54
CA CYS A 297 -0.96 2.23 32.12
C CYS A 297 -2.35 2.64 32.64
N PHE A 298 -3.38 1.84 32.38
CA PHE A 298 -4.77 2.15 32.74
C PHE A 298 -5.63 0.87 32.77
N LYS A 299 -6.72 0.89 33.55
CA LYS A 299 -7.70 -0.20 33.63
C LYS A 299 -9.11 0.32 33.32
N LYS A 300 -9.77 -0.30 32.34
CA LYS A 300 -11.11 0.08 31.82
C LYS A 300 -11.19 1.59 31.50
N LEU A 301 -10.30 2.06 30.63
CA LEU A 301 -10.33 3.42 30.11
C LEU A 301 -11.52 3.55 29.15
N PRO A 302 -12.52 4.40 29.44
CA PRO A 302 -13.58 4.72 28.50
C PRO A 302 -13.01 5.61 27.38
N ILE A 303 -13.21 5.19 26.14
CA ILE A 303 -12.80 5.89 24.92
C ILE A 303 -13.99 5.83 23.99
N GLY A 304 -14.34 6.93 23.34
CA GLY A 304 -15.42 6.90 22.37
C GLY A 304 -16.11 8.23 22.18
N PHE A 305 -17.01 8.23 21.21
CA PHE A 305 -17.82 9.37 20.85
C PHE A 305 -19.14 8.92 20.21
N ILE A 306 -20.09 9.85 20.19
CA ILE A 306 -21.32 9.79 19.39
C ILE A 306 -21.17 10.86 18.31
N VAL A 307 -21.59 10.56 17.08
CA VAL A 307 -21.78 11.58 16.04
C VAL A 307 -23.24 11.59 15.63
N ASP A 308 -23.87 12.77 15.65
CA ASP A 308 -25.24 12.95 15.20
C ASP A 308 -25.35 13.11 13.67
N GLU A 309 -26.57 13.38 13.19
CA GLU A 309 -26.85 13.54 11.76
C GLU A 309 -26.26 14.83 11.16
N GLU A 310 -25.88 15.81 11.98
CA GLU A 310 -25.21 17.05 11.56
C GLU A 310 -23.68 16.91 11.55
N GLY A 311 -23.15 15.78 12.01
CA GLY A 311 -21.70 15.53 12.10
C GLY A 311 -21.07 16.07 13.39
N GLU A 312 -21.87 16.53 14.34
CA GLU A 312 -21.41 17.02 15.64
C GLU A 312 -21.04 15.86 16.56
N MET A 313 -19.90 16.01 17.24
CA MET A 313 -19.27 14.91 17.99
C MET A 313 -19.36 15.14 19.50
N GLU A 314 -20.00 14.21 20.20
CA GLU A 314 -20.04 14.18 21.65
C GLU A 314 -19.15 13.08 22.24
N ILE A 315 -18.24 13.45 23.14
CA ILE A 315 -17.28 12.52 23.73
C ILE A 315 -17.91 11.70 24.86
N VAL A 316 -17.65 10.39 24.83
CA VAL A 316 -18.04 9.46 25.90
C VAL A 316 -17.23 9.74 27.17
N LYS A 317 -17.95 10.10 28.23
CA LYS A 317 -17.39 10.44 29.55
C LYS A 317 -17.26 9.22 30.47
N LYS A 318 -18.19 8.28 30.37
CA LYS A 318 -18.22 7.04 31.15
C LYS A 318 -18.71 5.90 30.25
N LEU A 319 -18.14 4.71 30.44
CA LEU A 319 -18.54 3.49 29.74
C LEU A 319 -18.39 2.29 30.67
N ASP A 320 -19.49 1.58 30.89
CA ASP A 320 -19.50 0.26 31.49
C ASP A 320 -19.91 -0.76 30.45
N MET A 321 -18.93 -1.57 30.04
CA MET A 321 -19.06 -2.57 28.99
C MET A 321 -18.12 -3.72 29.32
N ASP A 322 -18.58 -4.96 29.08
CA ASP A 322 -17.76 -6.14 29.31
C ASP A 322 -16.58 -6.19 28.32
N MET A 323 -15.40 -6.49 28.87
CA MET A 323 -14.13 -6.58 28.14
C MET A 323 -13.80 -8.01 27.70
N GLN A 324 -14.63 -9.00 28.07
CA GLN A 324 -14.39 -10.42 27.83
C GLN A 324 -15.57 -11.07 27.11
N LEU A 325 -16.00 -10.47 26.00
CA LEU A 325 -17.12 -11.02 25.21
C LEU A 325 -16.84 -12.41 24.61
N PHE A 326 -15.56 -12.77 24.44
CA PHE A 326 -15.13 -13.98 23.70
C PHE A 326 -14.17 -14.91 24.49
N ALA A 327 -14.25 -14.95 25.83
CA ALA A 327 -13.40 -15.84 26.63
C ALA A 327 -13.69 -17.33 26.36
N LYS A 328 -12.63 -18.15 26.39
CA LYS A 328 -12.46 -19.55 25.91
C LYS A 328 -13.54 -20.61 26.21
N GLU A 329 -14.58 -20.33 26.99
CA GLU A 329 -15.57 -21.35 27.39
C GLU A 329 -17.02 -21.05 27.01
N LYS A 330 -17.39 -19.80 26.70
CA LYS A 330 -18.69 -19.43 26.11
C LYS A 330 -18.57 -18.13 25.34
N THR A 331 -18.67 -18.19 24.01
CA THR A 331 -18.95 -17.02 23.18
C THR A 331 -20.23 -16.39 23.71
N ARG A 332 -20.17 -15.14 24.18
CA ARG A 332 -21.41 -14.43 24.50
C ARG A 332 -21.99 -13.94 23.19
N ASN A 333 -23.19 -14.39 22.87
CA ASN A 333 -23.93 -13.92 21.71
C ASN A 333 -24.69 -12.62 22.03
N TYR A 334 -24.24 -11.86 23.03
CA TYR A 334 -24.95 -10.70 23.55
C TYR A 334 -23.99 -9.66 24.15
N VAL A 335 -24.22 -8.39 23.82
CA VAL A 335 -23.52 -7.22 24.40
C VAL A 335 -24.51 -6.38 25.20
N LYS A 336 -24.03 -5.82 26.30
CA LYS A 336 -24.70 -4.75 27.05
C LYS A 336 -23.67 -3.69 27.42
N ALA A 337 -23.98 -2.43 27.17
CA ALA A 337 -23.13 -1.30 27.53
C ALA A 337 -23.97 -0.13 28.06
N ASN A 338 -23.56 0.43 29.19
CA ASN A 338 -24.12 1.67 29.74
C ASN A 338 -23.08 2.77 29.59
N PHE A 339 -23.45 3.92 29.03
CA PHE A 339 -22.50 4.99 28.80
C PHE A 339 -23.12 6.38 28.96
N ASN A 340 -22.25 7.38 29.15
CA ASN A 340 -22.64 8.77 29.24
C ASN A 340 -21.87 9.61 28.22
N ALA A 341 -22.60 10.32 27.36
CA ALA A 341 -22.07 11.32 26.42
C ALA A 341 -23.14 12.41 26.34
N GLY A 342 -23.01 13.44 27.20
CA GLY A 342 -24.09 14.41 27.42
C GLY A 342 -25.22 13.83 28.28
N GLU A 343 -25.86 12.78 27.77
CA GLU A 343 -26.96 12.02 28.38
C GLU A 343 -26.54 10.57 28.68
N ASN A 344 -27.40 9.81 29.37
CA ASN A 344 -27.17 8.41 29.69
C ASN A 344 -27.84 7.51 28.65
N TYR A 345 -27.08 6.56 28.11
CA TYR A 345 -27.53 5.60 27.13
C TYR A 345 -27.32 4.16 27.61
N GLU A 346 -28.23 3.28 27.19
CA GLU A 346 -28.14 1.85 27.37
C GLU A 346 -28.18 1.18 25.99
N LEU A 347 -27.08 0.52 25.63
CA LEU A 347 -26.96 -0.31 24.43
C LEU A 347 -27.12 -1.77 24.84
N SER A 348 -27.94 -2.51 24.10
CA SER A 348 -28.03 -3.95 24.26
C SER A 348 -28.33 -4.66 22.95
N GLY A 349 -27.69 -5.80 22.68
CA GLY A 349 -27.77 -6.39 21.35
C GLY A 349 -27.21 -7.80 21.23
N ASN A 350 -27.62 -8.49 20.17
CA ASN A 350 -27.13 -9.83 19.85
C ASN A 350 -25.86 -9.74 18.99
N ILE A 351 -24.90 -10.58 19.34
CA ILE A 351 -23.63 -10.73 18.64
C ILE A 351 -23.73 -11.98 17.76
N GLY A 352 -23.39 -11.83 16.48
CA GLY A 352 -23.27 -12.93 15.53
C GLY A 352 -22.05 -13.81 15.79
N GLU A 353 -21.79 -14.75 14.90
CA GLU A 353 -20.60 -15.60 15.03
C GLU A 353 -19.31 -14.76 14.87
N PRO A 354 -18.38 -14.86 15.83
CA PRO A 354 -17.13 -14.12 15.74
C PRO A 354 -16.19 -14.75 14.73
N MET A 355 -15.61 -13.92 13.90
CA MET A 355 -14.45 -14.25 13.10
C MET A 355 -13.21 -13.90 13.89
N LYS A 356 -12.27 -14.85 13.99
CA LYS A 356 -11.02 -14.65 14.69
C LYS A 356 -9.92 -14.34 13.67
N PHE A 357 -9.20 -13.26 13.94
CA PHE A 357 -8.08 -12.83 13.12
C PHE A 357 -6.80 -12.80 13.95
N ARG A 358 -5.68 -13.15 13.33
CA ARG A 358 -4.34 -13.12 13.94
C ARG A 358 -3.47 -12.14 13.18
N SER A 359 -2.86 -11.18 13.87
CA SER A 359 -1.88 -10.28 13.25
C SER A 359 -0.49 -10.87 13.41
N SER A 360 0.32 -10.80 12.35
CA SER A 360 1.75 -11.11 12.39
C SER A 360 2.61 -9.85 12.58
N GLN A 361 2.06 -8.67 12.26
CA GLN A 361 2.74 -7.38 12.35
C GLN A 361 2.28 -6.54 13.56
N GLY A 362 3.23 -5.97 14.31
CA GLY A 362 3.00 -4.96 15.36
C GLY A 362 2.73 -5.44 16.77
N TRP A 363 2.00 -6.55 16.95
CA TRP A 363 1.68 -7.11 18.27
C TRP A 363 1.37 -8.60 18.18
N GLY A 364 1.75 -9.37 19.21
CA GLY A 364 1.46 -10.80 19.26
C GLY A 364 0.15 -11.09 19.97
N GLY A 365 -0.95 -11.34 19.26
CA GLY A 365 -2.24 -11.66 19.87
C GLY A 365 -3.35 -12.02 18.86
N PHE A 366 -4.61 -11.81 19.26
CA PHE A 366 -5.77 -12.01 18.39
C PHE A 366 -6.70 -10.81 18.44
N LEU A 367 -7.37 -10.55 17.31
CA LEU A 367 -8.53 -9.66 17.20
C LEU A 367 -9.71 -10.52 16.77
N GLU A 368 -10.84 -10.41 17.44
CA GLU A 368 -12.09 -11.03 17.02
C GLU A 368 -13.06 -9.95 16.58
N MET A 369 -13.68 -10.15 15.41
CA MET A 369 -14.73 -9.29 14.89
C MET A 369 -16.03 -10.08 14.86
N ALA A 370 -17.11 -9.46 15.28
CA ALA A 370 -18.44 -10.04 15.12
C ALA A 370 -19.44 -8.95 14.72
N PHE A 371 -20.46 -9.35 13.97
CA PHE A 371 -21.60 -8.48 13.72
C PHE A 371 -22.42 -8.29 14.98
N VAL A 372 -22.95 -7.10 15.16
CA VAL A 372 -23.88 -6.80 16.25
C VAL A 372 -25.13 -6.13 15.71
N LYS A 373 -26.28 -6.65 16.11
CA LYS A 373 -27.57 -5.96 16.00
C LYS A 373 -27.95 -5.53 17.41
N PHE A 374 -28.08 -4.24 17.63
CA PHE A 374 -28.30 -3.67 18.96
C PHE A 374 -29.47 -2.72 18.99
N LYS A 375 -29.91 -2.36 20.19
CA LYS A 375 -30.90 -1.33 20.46
C LYS A 375 -30.32 -0.29 21.40
N ILE A 376 -30.69 0.97 21.17
CA ILE A 376 -30.54 2.06 22.13
C ILE A 376 -31.92 2.71 22.28
N GLY A 377 -32.51 2.60 23.48
CA GLY A 377 -33.93 2.92 23.67
C GLY A 377 -34.81 2.03 22.79
N SER A 378 -35.65 2.65 21.95
CA SER A 378 -36.52 1.93 20.99
C SER A 378 -35.92 1.74 19.60
N LYS A 379 -34.74 2.30 19.33
CA LYS A 379 -34.16 2.38 17.98
C LYS A 379 -33.25 1.19 17.70
N ASP A 380 -33.34 0.65 16.49
CA ASP A 380 -32.54 -0.49 16.05
C ASP A 380 -31.24 -0.01 15.37
N GLY A 381 -30.11 -0.58 15.79
CA GLY A 381 -28.77 -0.28 15.32
C GLY A 381 -28.04 -1.52 14.83
N ILE A 382 -27.04 -1.28 13.98
CA ILE A 382 -26.26 -2.31 13.31
C ILE A 382 -24.80 -1.91 13.36
N GLY A 383 -23.90 -2.87 13.49
CA GLY A 383 -22.49 -2.55 13.62
C GLY A 383 -21.58 -3.75 13.76
N LEU A 384 -20.38 -3.49 14.27
CA LEU A 384 -19.32 -4.44 14.52
C LEU A 384 -18.87 -4.36 15.98
N ILE A 385 -18.51 -5.52 16.53
CA ILE A 385 -17.73 -5.62 17.76
C ILE A 385 -16.34 -6.07 17.39
N LEU A 386 -15.34 -5.32 17.84
CA LEU A 386 -13.92 -5.68 17.77
C LEU A 386 -13.42 -5.95 19.18
N SER A 387 -12.86 -7.13 19.43
CA SER A 387 -12.29 -7.47 20.73
C SER A 387 -10.93 -8.10 20.56
N GLY A 388 -9.93 -7.50 21.20
CA GLY A 388 -8.54 -7.90 21.04
C GLY A 388 -7.86 -8.13 22.37
N LYS A 389 -6.87 -9.03 22.37
CA LYS A 389 -5.93 -9.18 23.47
C LYS A 389 -4.54 -9.46 22.95
N VAL A 390 -3.58 -8.67 23.45
CA VAL A 390 -2.15 -8.91 23.24
C VAL A 390 -1.71 -10.01 24.19
N GLN A 391 -1.22 -11.12 23.64
CA GLN A 391 -0.82 -12.33 24.38
C GLN A 391 0.69 -12.48 24.48
N GLN A 392 1.44 -11.93 23.53
CA GLN A 392 2.87 -12.08 23.40
C GLN A 392 3.50 -10.73 23.03
N LYS A 393 4.76 -10.56 23.42
CA LYS A 393 5.52 -9.38 22.99
C LYS A 393 5.74 -9.48 21.50
N TYR A 394 5.66 -8.35 20.82
CA TYR A 394 6.18 -8.25 19.47
C TYR A 394 7.67 -8.63 19.47
N GLN A 395 8.05 -9.59 18.63
CA GLN A 395 9.44 -9.96 18.43
C GLN A 395 9.95 -9.24 17.19
N ARG A 396 10.90 -8.32 17.39
CA ARG A 396 11.66 -7.75 16.28
C ARG A 396 12.37 -8.90 15.55
N PRO A 397 12.35 -8.95 14.21
CA PRO A 397 13.02 -10.01 13.47
C PRO A 397 14.51 -10.03 13.78
N ASP A 398 15.07 -11.25 13.93
CA ASP A 398 16.48 -11.47 14.27
C ASP A 398 17.43 -10.87 13.23
N ARG A 399 17.02 -10.84 11.96
CA ARG A 399 17.73 -10.21 10.86
C ARG A 399 16.79 -9.22 10.16
N LEU A 400 17.13 -7.95 10.21
CA LEU A 400 16.51 -6.96 9.36
C LEU A 400 16.94 -7.23 7.91
N LEU A 401 16.01 -7.17 6.97
CA LEU A 401 16.39 -6.98 5.58
C LEU A 401 17.17 -5.68 5.54
N SER A 402 18.43 -5.73 5.10
CA SER A 402 19.19 -4.52 4.86
C SER A 402 18.42 -3.76 3.79
N SER A 403 17.83 -2.60 4.12
CA SER A 403 17.61 -1.60 3.09
C SER A 403 18.99 -1.34 2.51
N VAL A 404 19.19 -1.67 1.24
CA VAL A 404 20.45 -1.33 0.58
C VAL A 404 20.53 0.19 0.69
N PRO A 405 21.50 0.75 1.44
CA PRO A 405 21.57 2.18 1.61
C PRO A 405 21.74 2.80 0.23
N PHE A 406 21.01 3.89 -0.03
CA PHE A 406 21.18 4.62 -1.27
C PHE A 406 22.68 4.98 -1.40
N PRO A 407 23.31 4.68 -2.55
CA PRO A 407 24.75 4.88 -2.69
C PRO A 407 25.11 6.37 -2.55
N GLU A 408 26.13 6.67 -1.74
CA GLU A 408 26.62 8.05 -1.55
C GLU A 408 27.16 8.64 -2.87
N ASP A 409 27.84 7.81 -3.68
CA ASP A 409 28.33 8.15 -5.00
C ASP A 409 27.68 7.25 -6.07
N VAL A 410 26.98 7.87 -7.03
CA VAL A 410 26.34 7.17 -8.14
C VAL A 410 27.29 7.09 -9.34
N PRO A 411 27.76 5.88 -9.74
CA PRO A 411 28.63 5.71 -10.91
C PRO A 411 27.97 6.20 -12.20
N LEU A 412 28.75 6.59 -13.20
CA LEU A 412 28.22 7.02 -14.51
C LEU A 412 27.59 5.85 -15.28
N VAL A 413 28.16 4.65 -15.13
CA VAL A 413 27.66 3.42 -15.73
C VAL A 413 27.70 2.29 -14.71
N VAL A 414 26.65 1.47 -14.69
CA VAL A 414 26.56 0.26 -13.86
C VAL A 414 26.14 -0.94 -14.70
N LYS A 415 26.53 -2.14 -14.32
CA LYS A 415 26.08 -3.41 -14.93
C LYS A 415 24.76 -3.83 -14.29
N PHE A 416 23.95 -4.63 -14.99
CA PHE A 416 22.73 -5.19 -14.37
C PHE A 416 23.03 -6.06 -13.14
N THR A 417 24.23 -6.62 -13.05
CA THR A 417 24.70 -7.43 -11.92
C THR A 417 25.12 -6.60 -10.71
N ASP A 418 25.29 -5.29 -10.86
CA ASP A 418 25.71 -4.43 -9.76
C ASP A 418 24.49 -4.09 -8.91
N GLU A 419 24.59 -4.22 -7.58
CA GLU A 419 23.46 -3.95 -6.66
C GLU A 419 22.93 -2.51 -6.79
N VAL A 420 23.81 -1.56 -7.12
CA VAL A 420 23.46 -0.15 -7.37
C VAL A 420 22.50 0.01 -8.55
N SER A 421 22.46 -0.95 -9.48
CA SER A 421 21.50 -0.91 -10.59
C SER A 421 20.06 -1.12 -10.14
N HIS A 422 19.80 -1.63 -8.93
CA HIS A 422 18.45 -1.93 -8.42
C HIS A 422 17.67 -0.68 -7.99
N PHE A 423 18.34 0.47 -7.87
CA PHE A 423 17.73 1.74 -7.43
C PHE A 423 17.12 2.50 -8.60
N GLY A 424 15.81 2.78 -8.53
CA GLY A 424 15.08 3.46 -9.60
C GLY A 424 15.58 4.89 -9.86
N GLU A 425 16.10 5.57 -8.85
CA GLU A 425 16.67 6.91 -8.95
C GLU A 425 18.02 6.92 -9.69
N VAL A 426 18.71 5.77 -9.72
CA VAL A 426 19.99 5.58 -10.40
C VAL A 426 19.79 5.09 -11.84
N SER A 427 18.96 4.07 -12.01
CA SER A 427 18.83 3.31 -13.25
C SER A 427 17.49 3.48 -13.97
N GLY A 428 16.57 4.27 -13.43
CA GLY A 428 15.20 4.42 -13.93
C GLY A 428 14.33 3.17 -13.71
N GLY A 429 13.04 3.25 -14.07
CA GLY A 429 12.08 2.15 -13.85
C GLY A 429 12.47 0.84 -14.54
N LYS A 430 12.83 0.90 -15.83
CA LYS A 430 13.23 -0.28 -16.62
C LYS A 430 14.59 -0.83 -16.19
N GLY A 431 15.58 0.03 -15.98
CA GLY A 431 16.93 -0.37 -15.58
C GLY A 431 16.94 -1.06 -14.22
N SER A 432 16.20 -0.52 -13.25
CA SER A 432 16.09 -1.12 -11.90
C SER A 432 15.36 -2.45 -11.92
N SER A 433 14.30 -2.56 -12.74
CA SER A 433 13.60 -3.82 -12.96
C SER A 433 14.52 -4.88 -13.59
N LEU A 434 15.34 -4.51 -14.58
CA LEU A 434 16.31 -5.42 -15.21
C LEU A 434 17.41 -5.87 -14.25
N GLY A 435 17.92 -4.99 -13.39
CA GLY A 435 18.90 -5.37 -12.36
C GLY A 435 18.31 -6.40 -11.38
N LYS A 436 17.12 -6.11 -10.83
CA LYS A 436 16.40 -7.04 -9.93
C LYS A 436 16.12 -8.39 -10.61
N LEU A 437 15.67 -8.38 -11.85
CA LEU A 437 15.44 -9.60 -12.63
C LEU A 437 16.74 -10.36 -12.91
N THR A 438 17.86 -9.67 -13.13
CA THR A 438 19.17 -10.31 -13.33
C THR A 438 19.57 -11.07 -12.07
N GLN A 439 19.50 -10.44 -10.89
CA GLN A 439 19.78 -11.10 -9.61
C GLN A 439 18.88 -12.32 -9.38
N LEU A 440 17.57 -12.19 -9.66
CA LEU A 440 16.63 -13.31 -9.56
C LEU A 440 16.97 -14.45 -10.53
N SER A 441 17.34 -14.12 -11.77
CA SER A 441 17.70 -15.13 -12.78
C SER A 441 18.93 -15.95 -12.39
N GLU A 442 19.93 -15.33 -11.74
CA GLU A 442 21.13 -16.02 -11.25
C GLU A 442 20.83 -16.97 -10.09
N LYS A 443 19.86 -16.60 -9.25
CA LYS A 443 19.42 -17.36 -8.08
C LYS A 443 18.53 -18.54 -8.48
N GLU A 444 17.46 -18.29 -9.24
CA GLU A 444 16.44 -19.28 -9.57
C GLU A 444 16.84 -20.15 -10.78
N LYS A 445 17.65 -19.62 -11.71
CA LYS A 445 18.10 -20.30 -12.95
C LYS A 445 16.98 -20.83 -13.83
N THR A 446 15.77 -20.30 -13.68
CA THR A 446 14.57 -20.68 -14.43
C THR A 446 14.36 -19.82 -15.68
N PHE A 447 14.85 -18.58 -15.68
CA PHE A 447 14.83 -17.67 -16.82
C PHE A 447 16.19 -17.01 -17.04
N VAL A 448 16.32 -16.30 -18.17
CA VAL A 448 17.56 -15.61 -18.56
C VAL A 448 17.24 -14.15 -18.86
N VAL A 449 17.99 -13.25 -18.25
CA VAL A 449 18.01 -11.83 -18.62
C VAL A 449 19.24 -11.57 -19.50
N PRO A 450 19.08 -11.05 -20.74
CA PRO A 450 20.22 -10.67 -21.58
C PRO A 450 21.11 -9.66 -20.87
N LYS A 451 22.43 -9.86 -20.95
CA LYS A 451 23.41 -9.02 -20.25
C LYS A 451 23.36 -7.58 -20.77
N GLY A 452 23.79 -6.65 -19.94
CA GLY A 452 23.81 -5.25 -20.32
C GLY A 452 24.28 -4.33 -19.20
N ILE A 453 24.22 -3.05 -19.51
CA ILE A 453 24.59 -1.94 -18.62
C ILE A 453 23.46 -0.92 -18.56
N VAL A 454 23.51 -0.06 -17.55
CA VAL A 454 22.73 1.15 -17.45
C VAL A 454 23.67 2.35 -17.40
N VAL A 455 23.48 3.28 -18.32
CA VAL A 455 24.04 4.63 -18.26
C VAL A 455 23.15 5.41 -17.29
N THR A 456 23.68 5.78 -16.14
CA THR A 456 22.88 6.21 -14.99
C THR A 456 22.35 7.64 -15.11
N THR A 457 21.48 8.02 -14.18
CA THR A 457 21.05 9.42 -14.01
C THR A 457 22.22 10.37 -13.68
N SER A 458 23.30 9.86 -13.09
CA SER A 458 24.54 10.62 -12.85
C SER A 458 25.23 10.98 -14.19
N ALA A 459 25.31 10.04 -15.12
CA ALA A 459 25.82 10.32 -16.48
C ALA A 459 24.94 11.30 -17.26
N TYR A 460 23.62 11.26 -17.06
CA TYR A 460 22.73 12.28 -17.61
C TYR A 460 23.02 13.67 -17.03
N LYS A 461 23.23 13.77 -15.71
CA LYS A 461 23.61 15.03 -15.05
C LYS A 461 24.92 15.59 -15.60
N GLU A 462 25.93 14.74 -15.83
CA GLU A 462 27.21 15.13 -16.44
C GLU A 462 27.05 15.62 -17.89
N PHE A 463 26.06 15.09 -18.61
CA PHE A 463 25.76 15.50 -19.97
C PHE A 463 24.99 16.84 -20.07
N LEU A 464 24.29 17.25 -19.01
CA LEU A 464 23.51 18.49 -18.99
C LEU A 464 24.42 19.73 -18.90
N THR A 465 24.65 20.37 -20.05
CA THR A 465 25.36 21.66 -20.14
C THR A 465 24.44 22.84 -19.79
N GLU A 466 25.02 24.00 -19.47
CA GLU A 466 24.26 25.25 -19.27
C GLU A 466 23.40 25.60 -20.48
N GLU A 467 23.88 25.34 -21.70
CA GLU A 467 23.14 25.55 -22.95
C GLU A 467 21.87 24.69 -23.02
N ILE A 468 21.96 23.40 -22.65
CA ILE A 468 20.80 22.51 -22.61
C ILE A 468 19.82 22.99 -21.52
N LEU A 469 20.32 23.31 -20.33
CA LEU A 469 19.48 23.77 -19.22
C LEU A 469 18.74 25.07 -19.55
N GLU A 470 19.39 26.00 -20.24
CA GLU A 470 18.75 27.25 -20.68
C GLU A 470 17.72 26.97 -21.78
N ALA A 471 18.03 26.11 -22.75
CA ALA A 471 17.07 25.71 -23.78
C ALA A 471 15.82 25.02 -23.19
N VAL A 472 16.00 24.21 -22.13
CA VAL A 472 14.92 23.56 -21.38
C VAL A 472 14.02 24.58 -20.68
N LYS A 473 14.54 25.70 -20.15
CA LYS A 473 13.70 26.74 -19.54
C LYS A 473 12.75 27.39 -20.54
N HIS A 474 13.16 27.48 -21.81
CA HIS A 474 12.38 28.05 -22.91
C HIS A 474 11.69 26.98 -23.77
N LEU A 475 11.30 25.84 -23.16
CA LEU A 475 10.60 24.68 -23.77
C LEU A 475 9.20 24.99 -24.35
N GLU A 476 8.97 26.21 -24.83
CA GLU A 476 7.87 26.57 -25.73
C GLU A 476 8.19 26.21 -27.19
N ASN A 477 9.47 26.00 -27.53
CA ASN A 477 9.92 25.74 -28.90
C ASN A 477 10.55 24.33 -29.06
N ILE A 478 10.19 23.64 -30.15
CA ILE A 478 10.60 22.27 -30.56
C ILE A 478 12.14 22.07 -30.66
N ALA A 479 12.93 23.14 -30.55
CA ALA A 479 14.37 23.17 -30.82
C ALA A 479 15.27 22.42 -29.81
N VAL A 480 14.79 22.11 -28.59
CA VAL A 480 15.64 21.51 -27.52
C VAL A 480 16.14 20.11 -27.89
N SER A 481 15.29 19.28 -28.51
CA SER A 481 15.68 17.92 -28.92
C SER A 481 16.85 17.92 -29.91
N GLU A 482 16.89 18.90 -30.83
CA GLU A 482 17.97 19.02 -31.81
C GLU A 482 19.30 19.50 -31.19
N ILE A 483 19.24 20.38 -30.20
CA ILE A 483 20.43 20.81 -29.43
C ILE A 483 21.03 19.61 -28.69
N VAL A 484 20.17 18.83 -28.01
CA VAL A 484 20.59 17.63 -27.27
C VAL A 484 21.25 16.60 -28.20
N LYS A 485 20.67 16.34 -29.39
CA LYS A 485 21.27 15.41 -30.36
C LYS A 485 22.65 15.85 -30.85
N LYS A 486 22.85 17.16 -31.06
CA LYS A 486 24.12 17.75 -31.52
C LYS A 486 25.19 17.84 -30.45
N THR A 487 24.80 17.92 -29.17
CA THR A 487 25.73 17.97 -28.04
C THR A 487 26.65 16.75 -28.02
N LEU A 488 27.92 16.94 -27.67
CA LEU A 488 28.87 15.84 -27.56
C LEU A 488 28.68 15.11 -26.22
N LEU A 489 28.73 13.78 -26.25
CA LEU A 489 28.71 12.99 -25.02
C LEU A 489 30.05 13.20 -24.28
N PRO A 490 30.06 13.54 -22.97
CA PRO A 490 31.29 13.71 -22.23
C PRO A 490 32.22 12.51 -22.37
N GLN A 491 33.51 12.78 -22.58
CA GLN A 491 34.50 11.72 -22.85
C GLN A 491 34.58 10.70 -21.70
N ILE A 492 34.40 11.15 -20.46
CA ILE A 492 34.38 10.30 -19.28
C ILE A 492 33.23 9.27 -19.33
N VAL A 493 32.04 9.69 -19.77
CA VAL A 493 30.88 8.80 -19.96
C VAL A 493 31.15 7.82 -21.11
N CYS A 494 31.71 8.28 -22.23
CA CYS A 494 32.10 7.39 -23.35
C CYS A 494 33.09 6.30 -22.92
N GLN A 495 34.10 6.68 -22.12
CA GLN A 495 35.11 5.77 -21.62
C GLN A 495 34.50 4.73 -20.68
N ASP A 496 33.61 5.15 -19.78
CA ASP A 496 32.99 4.27 -18.80
C ASP A 496 32.00 3.28 -19.44
N ILE A 497 31.23 3.72 -20.45
CA ILE A 497 30.41 2.83 -21.29
C ILE A 497 31.29 1.78 -21.97
N ALA A 498 32.38 2.21 -22.62
CA ALA A 498 33.26 1.31 -23.35
C ALA A 498 33.96 0.30 -22.44
N LYS A 499 34.39 0.74 -21.25
CA LYS A 499 34.98 -0.10 -20.22
C LYS A 499 34.00 -1.18 -19.77
N ASN A 500 32.81 -0.80 -19.30
CA ASN A 500 31.84 -1.75 -18.77
C ASN A 500 31.36 -2.77 -19.81
N LEU A 501 31.15 -2.36 -21.07
CA LEU A 501 30.79 -3.30 -22.14
C LEU A 501 31.95 -4.24 -22.49
N ARG A 502 33.21 -3.78 -22.49
CA ARG A 502 34.37 -4.66 -22.68
C ARG A 502 34.54 -5.63 -21.52
N ASP A 503 34.26 -5.21 -20.29
CA ASP A 503 34.30 -6.10 -19.13
C ASP A 503 33.28 -7.25 -19.26
N ILE A 504 32.09 -6.98 -19.82
CA ILE A 504 31.04 -8.00 -20.00
C ILE A 504 31.36 -8.94 -21.17
N TYR A 505 31.76 -8.39 -22.33
CA TYR A 505 31.81 -9.13 -23.59
C TYR A 505 33.23 -9.46 -24.08
N GLY A 506 34.26 -8.83 -23.52
CA GLY A 506 35.66 -9.00 -23.94
C GLY A 506 35.85 -8.81 -25.45
N GLU A 507 36.59 -9.72 -26.08
CA GLU A 507 36.79 -9.76 -27.54
C GLU A 507 35.50 -10.08 -28.32
N GLY A 508 34.48 -10.63 -27.64
CA GLY A 508 33.18 -10.96 -28.23
C GLY A 508 32.33 -9.75 -28.58
N PHE A 509 32.64 -8.56 -28.08
CA PHE A 509 31.85 -7.33 -28.26
C PHE A 509 31.44 -7.08 -29.72
N ASN A 510 32.38 -7.23 -30.66
CA ASN A 510 32.13 -6.95 -32.09
C ASN A 510 31.13 -7.91 -32.77
N LYS A 511 30.78 -9.02 -32.10
CA LYS A 511 29.79 -9.99 -32.58
C LYS A 511 28.39 -9.71 -32.01
N ILE A 512 28.30 -8.90 -30.97
CA ILE A 512 27.06 -8.60 -30.26
C ILE A 512 26.38 -7.38 -30.88
N LYS A 513 25.06 -7.42 -30.90
CA LYS A 513 24.22 -6.26 -31.22
C LYS A 513 23.46 -5.84 -29.98
N PHE A 514 23.19 -4.56 -29.86
CA PHE A 514 22.61 -3.95 -28.68
C PHE A 514 21.27 -3.27 -28.99
N ALA A 515 20.38 -3.34 -28.01
CA ALA A 515 19.21 -2.49 -27.88
C ALA A 515 19.56 -1.37 -26.89
N VAL A 516 19.29 -0.12 -27.28
CA VAL A 516 19.48 1.06 -26.43
C VAL A 516 18.12 1.65 -26.11
N ARG A 517 17.73 1.64 -24.84
CA ARG A 517 16.36 1.90 -24.37
C ARG A 517 16.37 2.99 -23.31
N SER A 518 15.49 3.97 -23.43
CA SER A 518 15.23 4.96 -22.38
C SER A 518 14.71 4.31 -21.10
N SER A 519 15.12 4.82 -19.95
CA SER A 519 14.68 4.38 -18.62
C SER A 519 14.59 5.60 -17.70
N ALA A 520 13.43 6.28 -17.70
CA ALA A 520 13.24 7.49 -16.91
C ALA A 520 12.91 7.17 -15.45
N THR A 521 13.25 8.08 -14.54
CA THR A 521 12.82 8.00 -13.13
C THR A 521 11.34 8.36 -13.02
N GLY A 522 10.56 7.57 -12.28
CA GLY A 522 9.11 7.82 -12.12
C GLY A 522 8.25 7.51 -13.35
N GLU A 523 8.81 6.79 -14.34
CA GLU A 523 8.11 6.38 -15.58
C GLU A 523 7.04 5.31 -15.33
N ASP A 524 7.25 4.47 -14.30
CA ASP A 524 6.42 3.33 -13.94
C ASP A 524 5.82 3.55 -12.55
N THR A 525 4.73 4.32 -12.48
CA THR A 525 3.90 4.38 -11.28
C THR A 525 2.63 3.57 -11.52
N GLU A 526 2.01 3.00 -10.48
CA GLU A 526 0.75 2.26 -10.64
C GLU A 526 -0.38 3.09 -11.26
N ALA A 527 -0.28 4.42 -11.20
CA ALA A 527 -1.24 5.34 -11.79
C ALA A 527 -0.99 5.62 -13.28
N MET A 528 0.21 5.35 -13.83
CA MET A 528 0.61 5.76 -15.18
C MET A 528 1.62 4.78 -15.78
N SER A 529 1.25 4.15 -16.90
CA SER A 529 2.23 3.52 -17.81
C SER A 529 2.61 4.53 -18.89
N ALA A 530 3.87 4.97 -18.91
CA ALA A 530 4.38 5.83 -19.98
C ALA A 530 4.81 5.00 -21.22
N ALA A 531 4.05 3.95 -21.54
CA ALA A 531 4.38 3.05 -22.65
C ALA A 531 4.44 3.83 -23.97
N GLY A 532 5.53 3.63 -24.72
CA GLY A 532 5.71 4.18 -26.07
C GLY A 532 6.07 5.67 -26.17
N GLN A 533 6.39 6.36 -25.06
CA GLN A 533 6.66 7.81 -25.08
C GLN A 533 8.10 8.19 -25.48
N MET A 534 9.05 7.28 -25.36
CA MET A 534 10.48 7.55 -25.51
C MET A 534 11.15 6.54 -26.45
N ASP A 535 12.20 6.99 -27.13
CA ASP A 535 12.80 6.23 -28.23
C ASP A 535 13.57 4.98 -27.73
N THR A 536 13.46 3.91 -28.52
CA THR A 536 14.28 2.70 -28.43
C THR A 536 15.01 2.47 -29.75
N PHE A 537 16.29 2.08 -29.69
CA PHE A 537 17.11 1.82 -30.87
C PHE A 537 17.60 0.37 -30.87
N LEU A 538 17.30 -0.39 -31.92
CA LEU A 538 17.59 -1.82 -32.04
C LEU A 538 18.73 -2.09 -33.04
N GLY A 539 19.47 -3.18 -32.82
CA GLY A 539 20.48 -3.68 -33.76
C GLY A 539 21.77 -2.85 -33.82
N ILE A 540 22.11 -2.14 -32.76
CA ILE A 540 23.30 -1.28 -32.65
C ILE A 540 24.58 -2.12 -32.50
N LYS A 541 25.68 -1.79 -33.17
CA LYS A 541 26.88 -2.65 -33.24
C LYS A 541 28.17 -2.03 -32.74
N SER A 542 28.31 -0.72 -32.87
CA SER A 542 29.57 -0.03 -32.58
C SER A 542 29.43 0.92 -31.39
N PHE A 543 30.53 1.18 -30.69
CA PHE A 543 30.57 2.19 -29.62
C PHE A 543 30.05 3.56 -30.09
N ARG A 544 30.41 3.98 -31.31
CA ARG A 544 29.94 5.26 -31.86
C ARG A 544 28.42 5.30 -32.01
N GLU A 545 27.82 4.20 -32.46
CA GLU A 545 26.36 4.10 -32.57
C GLU A 545 25.70 4.05 -31.18
N ILE A 546 26.28 3.33 -30.22
CA ILE A 546 25.81 3.29 -28.82
C ILE A 546 25.79 4.71 -28.24
N PHE A 547 26.90 5.45 -28.35
CA PHE A 547 26.97 6.82 -27.84
C PHE A 547 25.93 7.74 -28.49
N ASN A 548 25.72 7.60 -29.79
CA ASN A 548 24.70 8.36 -30.50
C ASN A 548 23.28 7.98 -30.06
N ALA A 549 23.01 6.69 -29.88
CA ALA A 549 21.71 6.20 -29.41
C ALA A 549 21.39 6.67 -27.98
N VAL A 550 22.38 6.66 -27.08
CA VAL A 550 22.23 7.20 -25.70
C VAL A 550 21.78 8.66 -25.74
N LYS A 551 22.45 9.51 -26.54
CA LYS A 551 22.05 10.92 -26.71
C LYS A 551 20.66 11.07 -27.29
N LYS A 552 20.29 10.22 -28.25
CA LYS A 552 18.94 10.25 -28.84
C LYS A 552 17.88 9.85 -27.82
N CYS A 553 18.13 8.84 -26.98
CA CYS A 553 17.25 8.51 -25.86
C CYS A 553 17.08 9.74 -24.95
N TRP A 554 18.16 10.42 -24.54
CA TRP A 554 18.06 11.68 -23.78
C TRP A 554 17.31 12.80 -24.50
N ALA A 555 17.49 12.94 -25.81
CA ALA A 555 16.75 13.92 -26.62
C ALA A 555 15.26 13.62 -26.74
N SER A 556 14.86 12.33 -26.66
CA SER A 556 13.48 11.90 -26.84
C SER A 556 12.53 12.41 -25.74
N GLN A 557 13.04 12.64 -24.52
CA GLN A 557 12.23 13.22 -23.43
C GLN A 557 11.75 14.65 -23.72
N PHE A 558 12.41 15.34 -24.66
CA PHE A 558 12.08 16.70 -25.10
C PHE A 558 11.32 16.70 -26.45
N GLY A 559 10.90 15.53 -26.92
CA GLY A 559 10.01 15.41 -28.07
C GLY A 559 8.62 15.96 -27.75
N HIS A 560 7.89 16.38 -28.79
CA HIS A 560 6.56 16.98 -28.66
C HIS A 560 5.60 16.13 -27.82
N ILE A 561 5.49 14.84 -28.12
CA ILE A 561 4.57 13.91 -27.44
C ILE A 561 4.95 13.76 -25.96
N ALA A 562 6.23 13.55 -25.66
CA ALA A 562 6.72 13.41 -24.29
C ALA A 562 6.48 14.69 -23.45
N VAL A 563 6.69 15.88 -24.02
CA VAL A 563 6.48 17.16 -23.34
C VAL A 563 4.99 17.41 -23.09
N GLU A 564 4.12 17.18 -24.07
CA GLU A 564 2.67 17.31 -23.88
C GLU A 564 2.13 16.36 -22.81
N TYR A 565 2.60 15.11 -22.82
CA TYR A 565 2.25 14.14 -21.80
C TYR A 565 2.65 14.62 -20.41
N LYS A 566 3.91 15.02 -20.24
CA LYS A 566 4.42 15.55 -18.96
C LYS A 566 3.61 16.77 -18.50
N ARG A 567 3.26 17.70 -19.38
CA ARG A 567 2.41 18.87 -19.06
C ARG A 567 1.01 18.45 -18.59
N ARG A 568 0.36 17.54 -19.31
CA ARG A 568 -1.00 17.07 -19.00
C ARG A 568 -1.08 16.43 -17.61
N TYR A 569 -0.01 15.76 -17.20
CA TYR A 569 0.07 15.04 -15.93
C TYR A 569 0.91 15.76 -14.85
N GLY A 570 1.31 17.01 -15.07
CA GLY A 570 2.04 17.82 -14.09
C GLY A 570 3.45 17.32 -13.76
N GLN A 571 4.09 16.58 -14.66
CA GLN A 571 5.43 16.03 -14.48
C GLN A 571 6.53 17.06 -14.82
N VAL A 572 7.69 16.90 -14.19
CA VAL A 572 8.87 17.73 -14.45
C VAL A 572 9.36 17.48 -15.88
N LEU A 573 9.46 18.54 -16.70
CA LEU A 573 9.87 18.43 -18.10
C LEU A 573 11.26 17.82 -18.26
N ASN A 574 12.22 18.27 -17.44
CA ASN A 574 13.57 17.71 -17.33
C ASN A 574 13.65 16.75 -16.15
N SER A 575 13.20 15.52 -16.35
CA SER A 575 13.30 14.44 -15.36
C SER A 575 14.66 13.75 -15.49
N PRO A 576 15.31 13.35 -14.39
CA PRO A 576 16.46 12.45 -14.47
C PRO A 576 16.13 11.22 -15.31
N MET A 577 17.03 10.84 -16.22
CA MET A 577 16.79 9.70 -17.10
C MET A 577 18.05 8.88 -17.33
N ALA A 578 17.95 7.59 -17.01
CA ALA A 578 18.95 6.60 -17.35
C ALA A 578 18.69 6.02 -18.76
N VAL A 579 19.70 5.33 -19.30
CA VAL A 579 19.60 4.62 -20.58
C VAL A 579 20.15 3.21 -20.43
N VAL A 580 19.34 2.23 -20.77
CA VAL A 580 19.70 0.82 -20.77
C VAL A 580 20.38 0.48 -22.09
N VAL A 581 21.54 -0.21 -22.04
CA VAL A 581 22.20 -0.81 -23.20
C VAL A 581 22.25 -2.32 -22.97
N GLN A 582 21.44 -3.05 -23.71
CA GLN A 582 21.18 -4.48 -23.51
C GLN A 582 21.53 -5.30 -24.75
N GLU A 583 22.09 -6.48 -24.56
CA GLU A 583 22.29 -7.45 -25.64
C GLU A 583 20.98 -7.82 -26.33
N MET A 584 20.98 -7.79 -27.67
CA MET A 584 19.85 -8.23 -28.47
C MET A 584 19.82 -9.75 -28.55
N VAL A 585 18.63 -10.32 -28.35
CA VAL A 585 18.38 -11.76 -28.54
C VAL A 585 17.96 -12.00 -29.98
N ALA A 586 18.58 -12.99 -30.63
CA ALA A 586 18.06 -13.52 -31.89
C ALA A 586 16.87 -14.42 -31.56
N CYS A 587 15.65 -13.96 -31.85
CA CYS A 587 14.42 -14.69 -31.55
C CYS A 587 13.61 -15.02 -32.80
N GLU A 588 13.04 -16.23 -32.82
CA GLU A 588 12.07 -16.66 -33.84
C GLU A 588 10.68 -16.11 -33.53
N VAL A 589 10.37 -15.96 -32.23
CA VAL A 589 9.08 -15.49 -31.71
C VAL A 589 9.36 -14.62 -30.49
N SER A 590 8.55 -13.57 -30.33
CA SER A 590 8.61 -12.68 -29.17
C SER A 590 7.22 -12.15 -28.85
N GLY A 591 7.05 -11.60 -27.65
CA GLY A 591 5.73 -11.20 -27.19
C GLY A 591 5.74 -10.47 -25.85
N VAL A 592 4.54 -10.21 -25.36
CA VAL A 592 4.25 -9.60 -24.07
C VAL A 592 3.40 -10.57 -23.27
N LEU A 593 3.72 -10.73 -21.98
CA LEU A 593 2.96 -11.54 -21.04
C LEU A 593 2.40 -10.63 -19.96
N PHE A 594 1.09 -10.74 -19.72
CA PHE A 594 0.43 -10.16 -18.58
C PHE A 594 0.06 -11.28 -17.61
N THR A 595 0.53 -11.20 -16.36
CA THR A 595 0.23 -12.18 -15.30
C THR A 595 -1.18 -12.04 -14.73
N CYS A 596 -1.98 -11.15 -15.31
CA CYS A 596 -3.31 -10.72 -14.94
C CYS A 596 -3.99 -10.28 -16.24
N ASP A 597 -5.29 -10.50 -16.40
CA ASP A 597 -6.02 -10.02 -17.58
C ASP A 597 -5.93 -8.49 -17.67
N PRO A 598 -5.36 -7.91 -18.73
CA PRO A 598 -5.23 -6.45 -18.87
C PRO A 598 -6.58 -5.73 -19.06
N VAL A 599 -7.67 -6.45 -19.37
CA VAL A 599 -9.01 -5.88 -19.55
C VAL A 599 -9.78 -5.89 -18.23
N THR A 600 -9.83 -7.03 -17.55
CA THR A 600 -10.66 -7.20 -16.33
C THR A 600 -9.87 -7.02 -15.04
N ASN A 601 -8.54 -7.01 -15.10
CA ASN A 601 -7.62 -7.13 -13.96
C ASN A 601 -7.77 -8.43 -13.17
N ASN A 602 -8.25 -9.50 -13.81
CA ASN A 602 -8.37 -10.80 -13.17
C ASN A 602 -7.01 -11.52 -13.07
N PRO A 603 -6.45 -11.74 -11.86
CA PRO A 603 -5.14 -12.37 -11.68
C PRO A 603 -5.17 -13.89 -11.90
N SER A 604 -6.36 -14.50 -12.01
CA SER A 604 -6.51 -15.91 -12.37
C SER A 604 -6.34 -16.15 -13.86
N VAL A 605 -6.27 -15.09 -14.67
CA VAL A 605 -6.11 -15.17 -16.12
C VAL A 605 -4.76 -14.56 -16.50
N ILE A 606 -4.02 -15.31 -17.31
CA ILE A 606 -2.74 -14.89 -17.89
C ILE A 606 -2.94 -14.77 -19.38
N THR A 607 -2.50 -13.65 -19.93
CA THR A 607 -2.58 -13.39 -21.37
C THR A 607 -1.18 -13.24 -21.93
N ILE A 608 -0.86 -14.02 -22.95
CA ILE A 608 0.38 -13.92 -23.71
C ILE A 608 0.03 -13.48 -25.12
N THR A 609 0.55 -12.34 -25.56
CA THR A 609 0.45 -11.90 -26.96
C THR A 609 1.80 -12.10 -27.65
N ALA A 610 1.85 -12.84 -28.75
CA ALA A 610 3.11 -13.17 -29.42
C ALA A 610 3.02 -13.04 -30.95
N ASN A 611 4.16 -12.70 -31.56
CA ASN A 611 4.35 -12.68 -33.02
C ASN A 611 5.74 -13.22 -33.38
N TYR A 612 5.92 -13.62 -34.64
CA TYR A 612 7.23 -13.99 -35.18
C TYR A 612 8.20 -12.81 -35.21
N GLY A 613 9.49 -13.09 -35.04
CA GLY A 613 10.57 -12.11 -35.07
C GLY A 613 10.73 -11.34 -33.75
N LEU A 614 11.24 -10.11 -33.84
CA LEU A 614 11.50 -9.19 -32.73
C LEU A 614 10.21 -8.57 -32.19
N GLY A 615 10.19 -8.26 -30.88
CA GLY A 615 8.97 -7.90 -30.15
C GLY A 615 8.35 -6.55 -30.51
N GLU A 616 9.07 -5.73 -31.28
CA GLU A 616 8.64 -4.39 -31.66
C GLU A 616 7.29 -4.41 -32.37
N THR A 617 7.03 -5.42 -33.23
CA THR A 617 5.75 -5.52 -33.96
C THR A 617 4.54 -5.72 -33.03
N VAL A 618 4.75 -6.37 -31.89
CA VAL A 618 3.71 -6.60 -30.87
C VAL A 618 3.50 -5.33 -30.07
N VAL A 619 4.58 -4.69 -29.63
CA VAL A 619 4.53 -3.50 -28.76
C VAL A 619 4.02 -2.26 -29.51
N SER A 620 4.37 -2.11 -30.79
CA SER A 620 3.91 -0.99 -31.62
C SER A 620 2.46 -1.18 -32.13
N GLY A 621 1.89 -2.38 -31.97
CA GLY A 621 0.57 -2.71 -32.52
C GLY A 621 0.50 -2.69 -34.04
N SER A 622 1.62 -2.88 -34.75
CA SER A 622 1.64 -2.83 -36.23
C SER A 622 1.02 -4.07 -36.88
N VAL A 623 0.83 -5.13 -36.09
CA VAL A 623 0.22 -6.40 -36.49
C VAL A 623 -0.72 -6.86 -35.38
N GLU A 624 -1.65 -7.77 -35.71
CA GLU A 624 -2.47 -8.46 -34.72
C GLU A 624 -1.73 -9.73 -34.26
N PRO A 625 -1.17 -9.77 -33.04
CA PRO A 625 -0.46 -10.95 -32.54
C PRO A 625 -1.42 -12.08 -32.17
N ASP A 626 -0.90 -13.31 -32.08
CA ASP A 626 -1.64 -14.42 -31.50
C ASP A 626 -1.81 -14.17 -30.00
N THR A 627 -2.98 -14.52 -29.46
CA THR A 627 -3.29 -14.36 -28.04
C THR A 627 -3.50 -15.72 -27.39
N PHE A 628 -2.66 -16.07 -26.42
CA PHE A 628 -2.76 -17.29 -25.62
C PHE A 628 -3.30 -16.95 -24.24
N THR A 629 -4.31 -17.69 -23.79
CA THR A 629 -4.93 -17.51 -22.48
C THR A 629 -4.63 -18.73 -21.62
N LEU A 630 -4.09 -18.51 -20.43
CA LEU A 630 -3.89 -19.53 -19.40
C LEU A 630 -4.69 -19.15 -18.15
N ARG A 631 -5.17 -20.17 -17.43
CA ARG A 631 -5.83 -20.00 -16.14
C ARG A 631 -4.93 -20.49 -15.00
N ARG A 632 -4.72 -19.61 -14.03
CA ARG A 632 -3.97 -19.85 -12.79
C ARG A 632 -4.96 -20.19 -11.68
N LYS A 633 -4.76 -21.33 -11.02
CA LYS A 633 -5.47 -21.70 -9.78
C LYS A 633 -4.74 -21.17 -8.55
N ASN A 634 -5.40 -21.05 -7.41
CA ASN A 634 -4.77 -20.54 -6.17
C ASN A 634 -3.65 -21.42 -5.62
N ASN A 635 -3.60 -22.71 -5.96
CA ASN A 635 -2.45 -23.57 -5.66
C ASN A 635 -1.24 -23.32 -6.57
N GLY A 636 -1.27 -22.26 -7.39
CA GLY A 636 -0.25 -21.92 -8.38
C GLY A 636 -0.29 -22.76 -9.65
N GLN A 637 -1.20 -23.74 -9.76
CA GLN A 637 -1.27 -24.60 -10.93
C GLN A 637 -1.84 -23.86 -12.13
N LEU A 638 -1.16 -23.99 -13.25
CA LEU A 638 -1.62 -23.47 -14.53
C LEU A 638 -2.32 -24.51 -15.38
N LYS A 639 -3.24 -24.01 -16.19
CA LYS A 639 -3.83 -24.74 -17.27
C LYS A 639 -3.98 -23.83 -18.48
N PHE A 640 -3.49 -24.27 -19.63
CA PHE A 640 -3.83 -23.65 -20.90
C PHE A 640 -5.35 -23.66 -21.12
N ASP A 641 -5.90 -22.51 -21.50
CA ASP A 641 -7.33 -22.35 -21.77
C ASP A 641 -7.59 -22.33 -23.28
N SER A 642 -7.05 -21.32 -23.98
CA SER A 642 -7.29 -21.12 -25.41
C SER A 642 -6.15 -20.39 -26.12
N VAL A 643 -6.15 -20.50 -27.45
CA VAL A 643 -5.33 -19.67 -28.35
C VAL A 643 -6.25 -19.04 -29.39
N LEU A 644 -6.07 -17.75 -29.62
CA LEU A 644 -6.69 -17.00 -30.70
C LEU A 644 -5.62 -16.59 -31.69
N CYS A 645 -5.56 -17.31 -32.81
CA CYS A 645 -4.64 -16.99 -33.89
C CYS A 645 -5.15 -15.76 -34.67
N ARG A 646 -4.25 -14.83 -34.97
CA ARG A 646 -4.54 -13.61 -35.72
C ARG A 646 -3.65 -13.48 -36.95
N ASN A 647 -3.94 -12.50 -37.80
CA ASN A 647 -3.21 -12.29 -39.04
C ASN A 647 -1.85 -11.63 -38.74
N LYS A 648 -0.82 -12.48 -38.63
CA LYS A 648 0.57 -12.09 -38.45
C LYS A 648 1.18 -11.68 -39.79
N SER A 649 0.69 -10.58 -40.38
CA SER A 649 1.06 -10.17 -41.73
C SER A 649 2.55 -9.89 -41.91
N GLN A 650 3.22 -9.39 -40.86
CA GLN A 650 4.61 -8.95 -40.89
C GLN A 650 5.40 -9.38 -39.65
N ARG A 651 6.71 -9.52 -39.81
CA ARG A 651 7.68 -9.69 -38.72
C ARG A 651 8.84 -8.72 -38.85
N MET A 652 9.46 -8.38 -37.72
CA MET A 652 10.70 -7.63 -37.71
C MET A 652 11.87 -8.58 -37.43
N ILE A 653 12.92 -8.52 -38.26
CA ILE A 653 14.13 -9.33 -38.09
C ILE A 653 15.37 -8.45 -37.96
N MET A 654 16.41 -9.03 -37.37
CA MET A 654 17.68 -8.36 -37.14
C MET A 654 18.59 -8.50 -38.37
N GLN A 655 19.08 -7.38 -38.92
CA GLN A 655 19.92 -7.44 -40.10
C GLN A 655 21.37 -7.83 -39.77
N GLY A 656 22.00 -8.62 -40.64
CA GLY A 656 23.41 -9.01 -40.54
C GLY A 656 24.36 -7.81 -40.52
N SER A 657 24.03 -6.71 -41.21
CA SER A 657 24.78 -5.44 -41.30
C SER A 657 24.58 -4.51 -40.10
N GLY A 658 23.52 -4.66 -39.31
CA GLY A 658 23.14 -3.75 -38.21
C GLY A 658 21.75 -3.18 -38.45
N GLY A 659 21.05 -2.80 -37.38
CA GLY A 659 19.64 -2.39 -37.45
C GLY A 659 18.64 -3.55 -37.61
N THR A 660 17.41 -3.18 -37.95
CA THR A 660 16.27 -4.09 -38.13
C THR A 660 15.56 -3.84 -39.46
N VAL A 661 14.85 -4.84 -39.96
CA VAL A 661 13.99 -4.74 -41.15
C VAL A 661 12.67 -5.45 -40.90
N THR A 662 11.60 -4.89 -41.41
CA THR A 662 10.28 -5.51 -41.43
C THR A 662 10.09 -6.24 -42.75
N GLU A 663 9.65 -7.49 -42.69
CA GLU A 663 9.34 -8.31 -43.86
C GLU A 663 7.96 -8.96 -43.69
N ASP A 664 7.30 -9.23 -44.82
CA ASP A 664 6.02 -9.92 -44.83
C ASP A 664 6.21 -11.41 -44.50
N ILE A 665 5.26 -11.97 -43.76
CA ILE A 665 5.24 -13.40 -43.44
C ILE A 665 4.51 -14.15 -44.57
N ASP A 666 4.98 -15.36 -44.90
CA ASP A 666 4.32 -16.24 -45.86
C ASP A 666 2.88 -16.56 -45.43
N GLU A 667 1.94 -16.56 -46.39
CA GLU A 667 0.50 -16.75 -46.10
C GLU A 667 0.18 -18.04 -45.34
N SER A 668 0.95 -19.11 -45.55
CA SER A 668 0.81 -20.38 -44.83
C SER A 668 1.05 -20.23 -43.33
N LEU A 669 1.99 -19.38 -42.91
CA LEU A 669 2.38 -19.18 -41.51
C LEU A 669 1.54 -18.09 -40.81
N ARG A 670 0.86 -17.22 -41.56
CA ARG A 670 0.08 -16.10 -40.98
C ARG A 670 -1.01 -16.56 -40.03
N ASN A 671 -1.68 -17.66 -40.37
CA ASN A 671 -2.82 -18.20 -39.61
C ASN A 671 -2.43 -19.34 -38.65
N GLU A 672 -1.18 -19.80 -38.70
CA GLU A 672 -0.67 -20.81 -37.77
C GLU A 672 -0.25 -20.15 -36.45
N SER A 673 -0.37 -20.91 -35.35
CA SER A 673 0.04 -20.44 -34.03
C SER A 673 1.56 -20.25 -33.97
N CYS A 674 2.03 -19.05 -33.61
CA CYS A 674 3.46 -18.78 -33.49
C CYS A 674 4.13 -19.47 -32.29
N LEU A 675 3.36 -19.91 -31.29
CA LEU A 675 3.85 -20.70 -30.16
C LEU A 675 3.11 -22.03 -30.06
N SER A 676 3.80 -23.06 -29.60
CA SER A 676 3.15 -24.29 -29.16
C SER A 676 2.49 -24.10 -27.79
N LYS A 677 1.44 -24.89 -27.50
CA LYS A 677 0.81 -24.92 -26.18
C LYS A 677 1.82 -25.16 -25.05
N GLU A 678 2.74 -26.10 -25.25
CA GLU A 678 3.78 -26.45 -24.28
C GLU A 678 4.74 -25.28 -24.02
N ASN A 679 5.09 -24.51 -25.05
CA ASN A 679 5.92 -23.31 -24.89
C ASN A 679 5.15 -22.19 -24.17
N ALA A 680 3.85 -22.01 -24.45
CA ALA A 680 3.01 -21.06 -23.73
C ALA A 680 2.90 -21.40 -22.23
N GLU A 681 2.75 -22.68 -21.89
CA GLU A 681 2.74 -23.15 -20.48
C GLU A 681 4.12 -22.97 -19.81
N ARG A 682 5.23 -23.19 -20.52
CA ARG A 682 6.59 -22.99 -20.00
C ARG A 682 6.95 -21.55 -19.70
N LEU A 683 6.40 -20.58 -20.43
CA LEU A 683 6.70 -19.16 -20.26
C LEU A 683 6.30 -18.62 -18.87
N GLU A 684 5.34 -19.23 -18.17
CA GLU A 684 5.10 -18.89 -16.76
C GLU A 684 5.90 -19.77 -15.78
N ILE A 685 6.18 -21.05 -16.04
CA ILE A 685 6.92 -21.92 -15.08
C ILE A 685 8.28 -21.31 -14.69
N CYS A 686 8.78 -20.35 -15.46
CA CYS A 686 9.94 -19.55 -15.13
C CYS A 686 9.79 -18.59 -13.92
N ASN A 687 8.57 -18.33 -13.44
CA ASN A 687 8.23 -17.42 -12.33
C ASN A 687 7.85 -18.12 -11.01
N SER A 688 7.79 -19.46 -10.98
CA SER A 688 7.38 -20.25 -9.80
C SER A 688 8.55 -20.72 -8.96
#